data_AF-A0A8J2WNN0-F1
#
_entry.id   AF-A0A8J2WNN0-F1
#
_cell.length_a   1.000
_cell.length_b   1.000
_cell.length_c   1.000
_cell.angle_alpha   90.00
_cell.angle_beta   90.00
_cell.angle_gamma   90.00
#
_symmetry.space_group_name_H-M   'P 1'
#
loop_
_entity.id
_entity.type
_entity.pdbx_description
1 polymer ?
#
loop_
_entity_poly.entity_id
_entity_poly.type
_entity_poly.pdbx_seq_one_letter_code
_entity_poly.pdbx_strand_id
1 'polypeptide(L)'
;MYIQMEYCEKSTLRTAIDSELYHDKSRIWRLFREIVEGLAYIHLQGIIHRDLKPVNIFLDSEDRVKIGDFGLATSSPLTSLATAVTMDVIDGASNRIALSNDKSSEIASNSGQLTGQIGTVLYVAPELKASVGKTNYNEKVDIYSLGIIFFEMCHPPLLTGMERIKVLSSLRLPEIVLPVSDNLTSKEVQLIKWLLNHNPSTRPSSMELLQSPILPPPQLEEAELQEMINHTLSNTQSKAYKHLVASCFQQKMTISEDLVYNMDMSSSAGLQQSAWIFQTIQEVFVKHCQRRGAIYFKTPTLSPKGSQSIQGFSQVLLMNHAGSIVTLPADLQTPFARFISRSNITWFKRFCIDYVYSERKLVGLHPKSCPELAFDIVTPSPSSVLADAEVLVTISDVFSDQRLKVEKKITLELGHHLLLKAVLIHCGIPEDKRSELCHILKTRSKSEGQIFNKTAKLAISRQSVDMLLNLLELEGSVGKVTAALTNLSSRKGEAASLAKQALQELDCIATHAECMGLRNTFIVRIDTALQYYTTHWGMVFRFVCQSNLRKTKIDDVLATGGRYDALVRSFQNALVNRRRVDGEPMSQQTVVGGLIHLDRIAAILKECEVVEERVLVYAAIYSIGCRPQTKEQASLVKDLWNNGVRATVLDHCQSLDDAQIWCREKNVPHIVILKDTEVGSARYTERKMMLGELIDVLKCCAESASDTTETLVPHTRQDSMNRSNSLSETCGSQTTTSLQGIAGNPIVNFHIVIEEKLPVHARKRYEKQILKHIQTTLQNFHSRVQVDIVAIEATAVVVQSLLIALYVDPSDAKAVEQAIGVVVDKHRRQRKYLQRIYEQLLQLKFEKHVTVLMIYGLHDNSMNCWGKEPSCLYTVYKCKPISKFPSRHQLNISFQLPRLRTNPLLQTHYEILGLKQNCSSQQIRDAFVSISKKVHPDVNKDDPDCHVSFLKLNEAYSVLSKPYKRQLYDASLMSSKYGTVDNYSSSWVETNAPFGKVNEWRDETLWSARNKSKDKYYKDKPYYGIKGVQRISNKYIAAGCVLFMLVGAAFHFTVVKKSSSRALEVLNQVDKESTNWYLETRRKAMATSTSEQVERLSKEWETNGTANK
;
A
#
# COMPACT_ATOMS: atom_id res chain seq x y z
N MET A 1 19.97 -16.71 -69.44
CA MET A 1 19.58 -15.78 -68.35
C MET A 1 19.42 -16.62 -67.09
N TYR A 2 20.13 -16.29 -66.01
CA TYR A 2 19.92 -16.92 -64.70
C TYR A 2 19.15 -15.95 -63.83
N ILE A 3 17.99 -16.37 -63.33
CA ILE A 3 17.15 -15.58 -62.42
C ILE A 3 17.29 -16.24 -61.04
N GLN A 4 17.80 -15.47 -60.07
CA GLN A 4 17.88 -15.91 -58.67
C GLN A 4 16.63 -15.42 -57.94
N MET A 5 15.91 -16.32 -57.29
CA MET A 5 14.68 -16.05 -56.55
C MET A 5 14.77 -16.61 -55.13
N GLU A 6 13.91 -16.11 -54.25
CA GLU A 6 13.75 -16.62 -52.88
C GLU A 6 13.28 -18.08 -52.88
N TYR A 7 13.86 -18.91 -52.01
CA TYR A 7 13.46 -20.31 -51.85
C TYR A 7 12.31 -20.43 -50.84
N CYS A 8 11.19 -21.01 -51.28
CA CYS A 8 10.01 -21.24 -50.44
C CYS A 8 10.07 -22.65 -49.80
N GLU A 9 10.46 -22.71 -48.52
CA GLU A 9 10.75 -23.97 -47.81
C GLU A 9 9.54 -24.92 -47.68
N LYS A 10 8.31 -24.39 -47.64
CA LYS A 10 7.07 -25.19 -47.54
C LYS A 10 6.51 -25.60 -48.90
N SER A 11 7.31 -25.54 -49.97
CA SER A 11 6.94 -25.97 -51.32
C SER A 11 5.77 -25.13 -51.89
N THR A 12 4.81 -25.78 -52.55
CA THR A 12 3.69 -25.16 -53.28
C THR A 12 2.35 -25.45 -52.62
N LEU A 13 1.33 -24.65 -52.94
CA LEU A 13 -0.05 -24.89 -52.53
C LEU A 13 -0.54 -26.28 -52.96
N ARG A 14 -0.05 -26.80 -54.09
CA ARG A 14 -0.32 -28.20 -54.51
C ARG A 14 0.08 -29.19 -53.41
N THR A 15 1.30 -29.07 -52.88
CA THR A 15 1.79 -29.93 -51.80
C THR A 15 0.91 -29.81 -50.55
N ALA A 16 0.43 -28.60 -50.22
CA ALA A 16 -0.50 -28.40 -49.11
C ALA A 16 -1.85 -29.09 -49.35
N ILE A 17 -2.45 -28.96 -50.54
CA ILE A 17 -3.71 -29.62 -50.90
C ILE A 17 -3.57 -31.15 -50.84
N ASP A 18 -2.46 -31.69 -51.36
CA ASP A 18 -2.16 -33.13 -51.29
C ASP A 18 -1.95 -33.62 -49.85
N SER A 19 -1.46 -32.76 -48.97
CA SER A 19 -1.27 -33.02 -47.54
C SER A 19 -2.52 -32.74 -46.70
N GLU A 20 -3.70 -33.01 -47.27
CA GLU A 20 -5.00 -32.95 -46.58
C GLU A 20 -5.40 -31.57 -46.03
N LEU A 21 -5.05 -30.47 -46.73
CA LEU A 21 -5.41 -29.09 -46.35
C LEU A 21 -6.91 -28.89 -46.04
N TYR A 22 -7.79 -29.65 -46.70
CA TYR A 22 -9.25 -29.55 -46.56
C TYR A 22 -9.78 -29.73 -45.12
N HIS A 23 -9.00 -30.33 -44.21
CA HIS A 23 -9.34 -30.45 -42.78
C HIS A 23 -9.20 -29.14 -41.99
N ASP A 24 -8.35 -28.21 -42.42
CA ASP A 24 -8.08 -26.96 -41.71
C ASP A 24 -8.76 -25.76 -42.39
N LYS A 25 -10.04 -25.58 -42.07
CA LYS A 25 -10.85 -24.46 -42.59
C LYS A 25 -10.24 -23.09 -42.27
N SER A 26 -9.59 -22.93 -41.13
CA SER A 26 -8.98 -21.64 -40.73
C SER A 26 -7.80 -21.29 -41.63
N ARG A 27 -6.94 -22.27 -41.91
CA ARG A 27 -5.80 -22.13 -42.82
C ARG A 27 -6.23 -21.92 -44.26
N ILE A 28 -7.28 -22.63 -44.73
CA ILE A 28 -7.85 -22.43 -46.08
C ILE A 28 -8.26 -20.98 -46.29
N TRP A 29 -9.05 -20.41 -45.38
CA TRP A 29 -9.54 -19.04 -45.52
C TRP A 29 -8.44 -17.99 -45.44
N ARG A 30 -7.42 -18.22 -44.58
CA ARG A 30 -6.24 -17.35 -44.50
C ARG A 30 -5.46 -17.37 -45.81
N LEU A 31 -5.06 -18.55 -46.29
CA LEU A 31 -4.32 -18.71 -47.55
C LEU A 31 -5.12 -18.17 -48.73
N PHE A 32 -6.42 -18.44 -48.79
CA PHE A 32 -7.29 -17.94 -49.85
C PHE A 32 -7.33 -16.40 -49.86
N ARG A 33 -7.47 -15.76 -48.70
CA ARG A 33 -7.44 -14.30 -48.58
C ARG A 33 -6.10 -13.73 -49.04
N GLU A 34 -4.97 -14.30 -48.62
CA GLU A 34 -3.63 -13.86 -49.04
C GLU A 34 -3.44 -14.01 -50.57
N ILE A 35 -3.95 -15.08 -51.20
CA ILE A 35 -3.94 -15.23 -52.67
C ILE A 35 -4.74 -14.09 -53.32
N VAL A 36 -5.92 -13.76 -52.79
CA VAL A 36 -6.76 -12.67 -53.31
C VAL A 36 -6.08 -11.32 -53.14
N GLU A 37 -5.41 -11.06 -52.01
CA GLU A 37 -4.63 -9.83 -51.77
C GLU A 37 -3.45 -9.71 -52.76
N GLY A 38 -2.74 -10.81 -53.02
CA GLY A 38 -1.69 -10.88 -54.04
C GLY A 38 -2.22 -10.61 -55.45
N LEU A 39 -3.36 -11.20 -55.83
CA LEU A 39 -4.01 -10.95 -57.13
C LEU A 39 -4.55 -9.52 -57.24
N ALA A 40 -5.11 -8.96 -56.17
CA ALA A 40 -5.55 -7.57 -56.13
C ALA A 40 -4.39 -6.61 -56.40
N TYR A 41 -3.22 -6.88 -55.80
CA TYR A 41 -2.02 -6.11 -56.06
C TYR A 41 -1.56 -6.21 -57.52
N ILE A 42 -1.43 -7.42 -58.06
CA ILE A 42 -0.96 -7.64 -59.45
C ILE A 42 -1.94 -7.03 -60.47
N HIS A 43 -3.25 -7.19 -60.26
CA HIS A 43 -4.28 -6.59 -61.11
C HIS A 43 -4.29 -5.05 -61.03
N LEU A 44 -4.03 -4.47 -59.85
CA LEU A 44 -3.91 -3.02 -59.67
C LEU A 44 -2.71 -2.45 -60.45
N GLN A 45 -1.62 -3.21 -60.55
CA GLN A 45 -0.48 -2.88 -61.41
C GLN A 45 -0.76 -3.11 -62.90
N GLY A 46 -1.99 -3.48 -63.26
CA GLY A 46 -2.41 -3.74 -64.64
C GLY A 46 -1.83 -5.05 -65.21
N ILE A 47 -1.35 -5.96 -64.36
CA ILE A 47 -0.78 -7.25 -64.78
C ILE A 47 -1.86 -8.33 -64.63
N ILE A 48 -1.95 -9.23 -65.61
CA ILE A 48 -2.81 -10.43 -65.58
C ILE A 48 -1.89 -11.66 -65.60
N HIS A 49 -2.06 -12.57 -64.65
CA HIS A 49 -1.17 -13.73 -64.44
C HIS A 49 -1.34 -14.82 -65.51
N ARG A 50 -2.58 -15.20 -65.84
CA ARG A 50 -3.00 -16.16 -66.89
C ARG A 50 -2.63 -17.64 -66.70
N ASP A 51 -1.60 -17.95 -65.90
CA ASP A 51 -1.23 -19.32 -65.54
C ASP A 51 -1.37 -19.61 -64.03
N LEU A 52 -2.44 -19.10 -63.41
CA LEU A 52 -2.66 -19.31 -61.98
C LEU A 52 -3.11 -20.76 -61.71
N LYS A 53 -2.30 -21.51 -60.97
CA LYS A 53 -2.54 -22.91 -60.58
C LYS A 53 -1.83 -23.23 -59.26
N PRO A 54 -2.21 -24.31 -58.52
CA PRO A 54 -1.64 -24.57 -57.20
C PRO A 54 -0.12 -24.77 -57.15
N VAL A 55 0.52 -25.16 -58.26
CA VAL A 55 1.98 -25.30 -58.35
C VAL A 55 2.72 -23.96 -58.54
N ASN A 56 2.00 -22.90 -58.94
CA ASN A 56 2.54 -21.55 -59.13
C ASN A 56 2.24 -20.64 -57.92
N ILE A 57 1.66 -21.21 -56.86
CA ILE A 57 1.44 -20.55 -55.57
C ILE A 57 2.36 -21.22 -54.56
N PHE A 58 3.30 -20.47 -54.01
CA PHE A 58 4.34 -20.94 -53.10
C PHE A 58 4.01 -20.58 -51.66
N LEU A 59 4.52 -21.37 -50.71
CA LEU A 59 4.38 -21.14 -49.28
C LEU A 59 5.76 -20.94 -48.64
N ASP A 60 5.96 -19.80 -47.97
CA ASP A 60 7.20 -19.51 -47.26
C ASP A 60 7.34 -20.33 -45.95
N SER A 61 8.45 -20.16 -45.22
CA SER A 61 8.70 -20.85 -43.94
C SER A 61 7.64 -20.53 -42.86
N GLU A 62 6.97 -19.38 -42.97
CA GLU A 62 5.92 -18.89 -42.08
C GLU A 62 4.50 -19.30 -42.53
N ASP A 63 4.38 -20.11 -43.61
CA ASP A 63 3.09 -20.51 -44.22
C ASP A 63 2.32 -19.35 -44.88
N ARG A 64 3.01 -18.31 -45.34
CA ARG A 64 2.43 -17.21 -46.13
C ARG A 64 2.49 -17.49 -47.62
N VAL A 65 1.50 -16.96 -48.34
CA VAL A 65 1.35 -17.14 -49.79
C VAL A 65 2.28 -16.21 -50.57
N LYS A 66 2.96 -16.77 -51.57
CA LYS A 66 3.64 -16.02 -52.63
C LYS A 66 3.20 -16.51 -54.01
N ILE A 67 2.75 -15.60 -54.88
CA ILE A 67 2.38 -15.92 -56.26
C ILE A 67 3.63 -15.81 -57.13
N GLY A 68 3.94 -16.84 -57.92
CA GLY A 68 5.12 -16.87 -58.80
C GLY A 68 4.82 -17.46 -60.17
N ASP A 69 5.86 -17.53 -61.02
CA ASP A 69 5.79 -17.98 -62.42
C ASP A 69 4.87 -17.13 -63.33
N PHE A 70 5.35 -15.91 -63.63
CA PHE A 70 4.70 -14.95 -64.54
C PHE A 70 5.01 -15.22 -66.02
N GLY A 71 5.44 -16.43 -66.40
CA GLY A 71 5.91 -16.75 -67.76
C GLY A 71 4.88 -16.53 -68.88
N LEU A 72 3.59 -16.46 -68.54
CA LEU A 72 2.48 -16.19 -69.46
C LEU A 72 1.74 -14.88 -69.14
N ALA A 73 2.26 -14.07 -68.21
CA ALA A 73 1.60 -12.85 -67.76
C ALA A 73 1.59 -11.76 -68.85
N THR A 74 0.62 -10.85 -68.77
CA THR A 74 0.52 -9.72 -69.69
C THR A 74 0.14 -8.43 -68.97
N SER A 75 0.37 -7.30 -69.65
CA SER A 75 -0.28 -6.03 -69.31
C SER A 75 -1.70 -5.96 -69.87
N SER A 76 -2.67 -5.61 -69.03
CA SER A 76 -4.03 -5.25 -69.45
C SER A 76 -3.97 -4.13 -70.50
N PRO A 77 -4.80 -4.15 -71.58
CA PRO A 77 -4.75 -3.16 -72.65
C PRO A 77 -5.09 -1.72 -72.24
N LEU A 78 -5.41 -1.47 -70.96
CA LEU A 78 -5.66 -0.14 -70.40
C LEU A 78 -4.37 0.63 -70.01
N THR A 79 -3.23 -0.04 -69.85
CA THR A 79 -1.98 0.61 -69.37
C THR A 79 -1.19 1.30 -70.50
N SER A 80 -1.46 0.99 -71.77
CA SER A 80 -0.73 1.55 -72.92
C SER A 80 -1.02 3.05 -73.18
N LEU A 81 -2.00 3.65 -72.51
CA LEU A 81 -2.39 5.06 -72.67
C LEU A 81 -1.86 5.98 -71.55
N ALA A 82 -1.40 5.45 -70.42
CA ALA A 82 -1.06 6.26 -69.23
C ALA A 82 0.45 6.50 -69.04
N THR A 83 1.34 5.74 -69.70
CA THR A 83 2.79 5.76 -69.41
C THR A 83 3.60 6.69 -70.32
N ALA A 84 2.97 7.43 -71.25
CA ALA A 84 3.69 8.29 -72.20
C ALA A 84 3.94 9.74 -71.72
N VAL A 85 3.60 10.13 -70.48
CA VAL A 85 3.61 11.55 -70.07
C VAL A 85 4.63 11.91 -68.97
N THR A 86 5.28 10.96 -68.31
CA THR A 86 6.22 11.32 -67.24
C THR A 86 7.40 10.37 -67.19
N MET A 87 8.50 10.72 -67.85
CA MET A 87 9.91 10.47 -67.47
C MET A 87 10.84 10.90 -68.62
N ASP A 88 10.80 12.18 -68.98
CA ASP A 88 11.99 12.88 -69.45
C ASP A 88 12.54 13.65 -68.25
N VAL A 89 13.86 13.62 -68.06
CA VAL A 89 14.73 14.36 -67.11
C VAL A 89 15.50 13.46 -66.13
N ILE A 90 16.78 13.22 -66.50
CA ILE A 90 18.01 13.00 -65.70
C ILE A 90 18.79 11.70 -66.03
N ASP A 91 20.00 11.96 -66.57
CA ASP A 91 21.23 11.17 -66.68
C ASP A 91 21.21 9.82 -67.43
N GLY A 92 22.00 9.59 -68.48
CA GLY A 92 23.24 10.23 -68.91
C GLY A 92 24.46 9.39 -68.58
N ALA A 93 24.65 8.23 -69.25
CA ALA A 93 25.97 7.66 -69.55
C ALA A 93 25.88 6.42 -70.47
N SER A 94 26.28 6.64 -71.71
CA SER A 94 26.92 5.78 -72.71
C SER A 94 27.39 4.36 -72.33
N ASN A 95 26.90 3.35 -73.06
CA ASN A 95 27.63 2.55 -74.06
C ASN A 95 26.76 1.34 -74.50
N ARG A 96 26.28 1.26 -75.76
CA ARG A 96 26.96 0.66 -76.94
C ARG A 96 27.37 -0.80 -76.67
N ILE A 97 26.72 -1.86 -77.20
CA ILE A 97 26.69 -2.40 -78.58
C ILE A 97 25.80 -3.67 -78.50
N ALA A 98 24.66 -3.80 -79.20
CA ALA A 98 24.42 -4.19 -80.59
C ALA A 98 24.82 -5.62 -81.01
N LEU A 99 23.82 -6.35 -81.54
CA LEU A 99 23.88 -7.50 -82.50
C LEU A 99 24.24 -8.87 -81.86
N SER A 100 23.63 -10.01 -82.22
CA SER A 100 22.84 -10.41 -83.39
C SER A 100 22.03 -11.69 -83.12
N ASN A 101 20.96 -11.85 -83.91
CA ASN A 101 20.31 -13.07 -84.38
C ASN A 101 20.99 -14.42 -84.05
N ASP A 102 20.20 -15.41 -83.63
CA ASP A 102 19.94 -16.54 -84.53
C ASP A 102 18.69 -17.33 -84.19
N LYS A 103 17.97 -17.72 -85.25
CA LYS A 103 16.94 -18.76 -85.25
C LYS A 103 17.63 -20.05 -85.67
N SER A 104 17.56 -21.09 -84.84
CA SER A 104 17.58 -22.46 -85.34
C SER A 104 16.88 -23.40 -84.38
N SER A 105 15.85 -24.04 -84.93
CA SER A 105 15.14 -25.19 -84.45
C SER A 105 16.06 -26.38 -84.18
N GLU A 106 15.91 -27.03 -83.02
CA GLU A 106 16.17 -28.47 -82.90
C GLU A 106 15.05 -29.13 -82.11
N ILE A 107 14.38 -30.05 -82.82
CA ILE A 107 13.48 -31.06 -82.28
C ILE A 107 14.38 -32.16 -81.72
N ALA A 108 14.37 -32.37 -80.41
CA ALA A 108 14.87 -33.59 -79.79
C ALA A 108 13.77 -34.17 -78.90
N SER A 109 13.36 -35.37 -79.29
CA SER A 109 12.45 -36.31 -78.64
C SER A 109 12.54 -36.32 -77.11
N ASN A 110 11.40 -36.06 -76.45
CA ASN A 110 11.13 -36.61 -75.13
C ASN A 110 9.67 -37.12 -75.07
N SER A 111 9.55 -38.39 -75.44
CA SER A 111 8.36 -39.22 -75.30
C SER A 111 8.07 -39.43 -73.80
N GLY A 112 7.36 -38.47 -73.19
CA GLY A 112 6.98 -38.54 -71.77
C GLY A 112 6.23 -37.32 -71.21
N GLN A 113 5.97 -36.29 -72.02
CA GLN A 113 5.51 -34.97 -71.52
C GLN A 113 4.12 -34.55 -72.02
N LEU A 114 3.22 -35.52 -72.26
CA LEU A 114 1.84 -35.25 -72.68
C LEU A 114 0.87 -34.97 -71.52
N THR A 115 1.21 -35.27 -70.27
CA THR A 115 0.33 -35.06 -69.10
C THR A 115 0.41 -33.64 -68.50
N GLY A 116 1.54 -32.94 -68.66
CA GLY A 116 1.75 -31.59 -68.10
C GLY A 116 0.93 -30.48 -68.77
N GLN A 117 0.73 -30.58 -70.09
CA GLN A 117 -0.13 -29.65 -70.84
C GLN A 117 -1.62 -29.86 -70.52
N ILE A 118 -2.05 -31.10 -70.28
CA ILE A 118 -3.44 -31.42 -69.91
C ILE A 118 -3.79 -30.84 -68.52
N GLY A 119 -2.86 -30.88 -67.57
CA GLY A 119 -3.07 -30.35 -66.20
C GLY A 119 -3.27 -28.83 -66.14
N THR A 120 -2.53 -28.07 -66.96
CA THR A 120 -2.66 -26.60 -67.02
C THR A 120 -3.99 -26.17 -67.65
N VAL A 121 -4.48 -26.93 -68.64
CA VAL A 121 -5.75 -26.65 -69.34
C VAL A 121 -6.95 -26.63 -68.39
N LEU A 122 -6.89 -27.32 -67.24
CA LEU A 122 -8.00 -27.46 -66.28
C LEU A 122 -8.38 -26.15 -65.55
N TYR A 123 -7.43 -25.24 -65.36
CA TYR A 123 -7.64 -23.97 -64.65
C TYR A 123 -8.02 -22.82 -65.58
N VAL A 124 -7.68 -22.94 -66.86
CA VAL A 124 -7.89 -21.89 -67.86
C VAL A 124 -9.38 -21.54 -68.02
N ALA A 125 -9.68 -20.25 -67.91
CA ALA A 125 -11.01 -19.69 -68.08
C ALA A 125 -11.60 -20.00 -69.48
N PRO A 126 -12.93 -20.22 -69.60
CA PRO A 126 -13.56 -20.61 -70.87
C PRO A 126 -13.35 -19.58 -71.98
N GLU A 127 -13.33 -18.29 -71.65
CA GLU A 127 -13.11 -17.19 -72.59
C GLU A 127 -11.73 -17.22 -73.26
N LEU A 128 -10.70 -17.82 -72.64
CA LEU A 128 -9.37 -17.96 -73.23
C LEU A 128 -9.30 -19.04 -74.31
N LYS A 129 -10.23 -20.01 -74.29
CA LYS A 129 -10.31 -21.11 -75.28
C LYS A 129 -11.15 -20.76 -76.50
N ALA A 130 -12.11 -19.85 -76.36
CA ALA A 130 -12.99 -19.42 -77.45
C ALA A 130 -12.32 -18.47 -78.46
N SER A 131 -11.19 -17.86 -78.09
CA SER A 131 -10.51 -16.82 -78.88
C SER A 131 -9.44 -17.37 -79.82
N VAL A 132 -9.85 -17.98 -80.94
CA VAL A 132 -8.97 -18.12 -82.13
C VAL A 132 -9.00 -16.84 -83.00
N GLY A 133 -9.73 -15.80 -82.60
CA GLY A 133 -9.68 -14.47 -83.21
C GLY A 133 -10.11 -13.38 -82.23
N LYS A 134 -9.24 -12.37 -82.05
CA LYS A 134 -9.40 -11.09 -81.31
C LYS A 134 -10.69 -10.93 -80.48
N THR A 135 -10.66 -11.33 -79.21
CA THR A 135 -11.53 -10.78 -78.17
C THR A 135 -10.67 -10.34 -76.98
N ASN A 136 -10.88 -9.13 -76.47
CA ASN A 136 -10.16 -8.58 -75.32
C ASN A 136 -10.64 -9.26 -74.04
N TYR A 137 -9.76 -10.02 -73.39
CA TYR A 137 -9.99 -10.61 -72.08
C TYR A 137 -9.27 -9.77 -71.00
N ASN A 138 -9.79 -9.82 -69.77
CA ASN A 138 -9.40 -8.95 -68.67
C ASN A 138 -8.87 -9.77 -67.47
N GLU A 139 -8.62 -9.11 -66.35
CA GLU A 139 -8.09 -9.71 -65.12
C GLU A 139 -9.01 -10.77 -64.49
N LYS A 140 -10.28 -10.84 -64.91
CA LYS A 140 -11.24 -11.83 -64.41
C LYS A 140 -10.87 -13.26 -64.80
N VAL A 141 -10.00 -13.47 -65.79
CA VAL A 141 -9.52 -14.82 -66.14
C VAL A 141 -8.80 -15.49 -64.96
N ASP A 142 -8.06 -14.72 -64.16
CA ASP A 142 -7.36 -15.25 -62.98
C ASP A 142 -8.32 -15.56 -61.83
N ILE A 143 -9.44 -14.83 -61.76
CA ILE A 143 -10.53 -15.07 -60.80
C ILE A 143 -11.24 -16.40 -61.08
N TYR A 144 -11.35 -16.82 -62.35
CA TYR A 144 -11.87 -18.14 -62.71
C TYR A 144 -10.92 -19.25 -62.26
N SER A 145 -9.63 -19.11 -62.57
CA SER A 145 -8.58 -20.05 -62.13
C SER A 145 -8.58 -20.18 -60.61
N LEU A 146 -8.72 -19.06 -59.89
CA LEU A 146 -8.86 -19.01 -58.44
C LEU A 146 -10.07 -19.79 -57.92
N GLY A 147 -11.20 -19.78 -58.64
CA GLY A 147 -12.39 -20.56 -58.29
C GLY A 147 -12.16 -22.08 -58.31
N ILE A 148 -11.37 -22.56 -59.28
CA ILE A 148 -10.98 -23.98 -59.37
C ILE A 148 -10.01 -24.32 -58.23
N ILE A 149 -9.03 -23.44 -57.96
CA ILE A 149 -8.06 -23.61 -56.86
C ILE A 149 -8.78 -23.67 -55.51
N PHE A 150 -9.72 -22.77 -55.26
CA PHE A 150 -10.47 -22.74 -53.99
C PHE A 150 -11.32 -23.99 -53.79
N PHE A 151 -11.99 -24.48 -54.83
CA PHE A 151 -12.69 -25.77 -54.75
C PHE A 151 -11.74 -26.90 -54.31
N GLU A 152 -10.54 -26.96 -54.90
CA GLU A 152 -9.57 -27.99 -54.54
C GLU A 152 -9.01 -27.84 -53.12
N MET A 153 -8.85 -26.61 -52.60
CA MET A 153 -8.45 -26.39 -51.21
C MET A 153 -9.50 -26.91 -50.23
N CYS A 154 -10.79 -26.85 -50.61
CA CYS A 154 -11.92 -27.25 -49.78
C CYS A 154 -12.34 -28.72 -49.95
N HIS A 155 -11.82 -29.43 -50.96
CA HIS A 155 -12.23 -30.80 -51.30
C HIS A 155 -11.16 -31.82 -50.91
N PRO A 156 -11.53 -33.06 -50.50
CA PRO A 156 -10.56 -34.13 -50.30
C PRO A 156 -9.67 -34.35 -51.53
N PRO A 157 -8.39 -34.75 -51.34
CA PRO A 157 -7.46 -34.91 -52.46
C PRO A 157 -7.96 -35.98 -53.44
N LEU A 158 -8.00 -35.63 -54.72
CA LEU A 158 -8.41 -36.52 -55.82
C LEU A 158 -7.23 -37.46 -56.14
N LEU A 159 -7.32 -38.71 -55.67
CA LEU A 159 -6.21 -39.67 -55.64
C LEU A 159 -5.70 -40.10 -57.03
N THR A 160 -6.59 -40.17 -58.02
CA THR A 160 -6.19 -40.50 -59.40
C THR A 160 -6.31 -39.28 -60.33
N GLY A 161 -5.39 -39.18 -61.30
CA GLY A 161 -5.44 -38.13 -62.32
C GLY A 161 -6.73 -38.15 -63.15
N MET A 162 -7.33 -39.33 -63.36
CA MET A 162 -8.59 -39.48 -64.11
C MET A 162 -9.79 -38.97 -63.31
N GLU A 163 -9.88 -39.25 -62.01
CA GLU A 163 -10.91 -38.68 -61.14
C GLU A 163 -10.81 -37.16 -61.10
N ARG A 164 -9.58 -36.66 -60.95
CA ARG A 164 -9.28 -35.23 -60.98
C ARG A 164 -9.76 -34.57 -62.26
N ILE A 165 -9.44 -35.13 -63.43
CA ILE A 165 -9.89 -34.62 -64.73
C ILE A 165 -11.43 -34.65 -64.82
N LYS A 166 -12.08 -35.74 -64.37
CA LYS A 166 -13.54 -35.87 -64.43
C LYS A 166 -14.24 -34.83 -63.55
N VAL A 167 -13.81 -34.66 -62.30
CA VAL A 167 -14.39 -33.72 -61.35
C VAL A 167 -14.16 -32.29 -61.81
N LEU A 168 -12.92 -31.92 -62.13
CA LEU A 168 -12.61 -30.54 -62.56
C LEU A 168 -13.23 -30.22 -63.93
N SER A 169 -13.43 -31.20 -64.82
CA SER A 169 -14.18 -30.97 -66.06
C SER A 169 -15.67 -30.72 -65.82
N SER A 170 -16.25 -31.35 -64.79
CA SER A 170 -17.65 -31.15 -64.39
C SER A 170 -17.90 -29.75 -63.82
N LEU A 171 -16.92 -29.17 -63.12
CA LEU A 171 -16.99 -27.79 -62.61
C LEU A 171 -16.98 -26.72 -63.71
N ARG A 172 -16.58 -27.09 -64.92
CA ARG A 172 -16.44 -26.19 -66.08
C ARG A 172 -17.63 -26.26 -67.03
N LEU A 173 -18.67 -27.01 -66.67
CA LEU A 173 -19.93 -27.00 -67.40
C LEU A 173 -20.68 -25.68 -67.11
N PRO A 174 -21.45 -25.14 -68.06
CA PRO A 174 -22.25 -23.93 -67.83
C PRO A 174 -23.18 -24.05 -66.62
N GLU A 175 -23.73 -25.24 -66.40
CA GLU A 175 -24.33 -25.62 -65.13
C GLU A 175 -23.27 -26.31 -64.26
N ILE A 176 -22.76 -25.59 -63.26
CA ILE A 176 -21.70 -26.10 -62.38
C ILE A 176 -22.25 -27.23 -61.52
N VAL A 177 -21.84 -28.47 -61.83
CA VAL A 177 -22.17 -29.66 -61.05
C VAL A 177 -21.07 -29.92 -60.02
N LEU A 178 -21.34 -29.61 -58.76
CA LEU A 178 -20.45 -29.91 -57.64
C LEU A 178 -20.65 -31.37 -57.19
N PRO A 179 -19.58 -32.14 -56.88
CA PRO A 179 -19.74 -33.47 -56.31
C PRO A 179 -20.44 -33.38 -54.96
N VAL A 180 -21.37 -34.32 -54.71
CA VAL A 180 -22.06 -34.43 -53.40
C VAL A 180 -21.00 -34.76 -52.35
N SER A 181 -20.58 -33.75 -51.59
CA SER A 181 -19.58 -33.90 -50.54
C SER A 181 -20.03 -33.09 -49.33
N ASP A 182 -20.10 -33.73 -48.17
CA ASP A 182 -20.55 -33.13 -46.91
C ASP A 182 -19.58 -32.06 -46.36
N ASN A 183 -18.44 -31.83 -47.03
CA ASN A 183 -17.34 -30.98 -46.55
C ASN A 183 -17.43 -29.52 -47.02
N LEU A 184 -18.35 -29.18 -47.94
CA LEU A 184 -18.53 -27.81 -48.44
C LEU A 184 -19.68 -27.10 -47.72
N THR A 185 -19.38 -25.95 -47.12
CA THR A 185 -20.37 -25.07 -46.50
C THR A 185 -21.15 -24.27 -47.55
N SER A 186 -22.35 -23.79 -47.21
CA SER A 186 -23.17 -22.97 -48.11
C SER A 186 -22.44 -21.70 -48.59
N LYS A 187 -21.57 -21.12 -47.74
CA LYS A 187 -20.72 -19.97 -48.10
C LYS A 187 -19.66 -20.33 -49.14
N GLU A 188 -18.98 -21.47 -48.98
CA GLU A 188 -17.98 -21.95 -49.94
C GLU A 188 -18.62 -22.26 -51.29
N VAL A 189 -19.79 -22.91 -51.30
CA VAL A 189 -20.54 -23.21 -52.53
C VAL A 189 -20.96 -21.92 -53.26
N GLN A 190 -21.47 -20.92 -52.52
CA GLN A 190 -21.83 -19.62 -53.09
C GLN A 190 -20.62 -18.93 -53.72
N LEU A 191 -19.48 -18.95 -53.01
CA LEU A 191 -18.23 -18.36 -53.48
C LEU A 191 -17.69 -19.05 -54.73
N ILE A 192 -17.65 -20.39 -54.75
CA ILE A 192 -17.20 -21.18 -55.90
C ILE A 192 -18.04 -20.88 -57.14
N LYS A 193 -19.37 -20.85 -57.00
CA LYS A 193 -20.28 -20.50 -58.12
C LYS A 193 -20.08 -19.06 -58.61
N TRP A 194 -19.75 -18.13 -57.73
CA TRP A 194 -19.49 -16.73 -58.08
C TRP A 194 -18.18 -16.57 -58.86
N LEU A 195 -17.12 -17.28 -58.46
CA LEU A 195 -15.81 -17.26 -59.12
C LEU A 195 -15.82 -18.00 -60.47
N LEU A 196 -16.54 -19.12 -60.56
CA LEU A 196 -16.60 -19.97 -61.77
C LEU A 196 -17.68 -19.54 -62.77
N ASN A 197 -18.28 -18.36 -62.63
CA ASN A 197 -19.25 -17.88 -63.60
C ASN A 197 -18.60 -17.71 -64.98
N HIS A 198 -19.19 -18.32 -66.01
CA HIS A 198 -18.67 -18.30 -67.39
C HIS A 198 -18.73 -16.92 -68.04
N ASN A 199 -19.62 -16.03 -67.59
CA ASN A 199 -19.64 -14.65 -68.06
C ASN A 199 -18.69 -13.78 -67.20
N PRO A 200 -17.60 -13.24 -67.77
CA PRO A 200 -16.62 -12.44 -67.01
C PRO A 200 -17.21 -11.17 -66.39
N SER A 201 -18.27 -10.62 -66.99
CA SER A 201 -18.92 -9.38 -66.51
C SER A 201 -19.63 -9.57 -65.17
N THR A 202 -20.12 -10.79 -64.91
CA THR A 202 -20.82 -11.14 -63.66
C THR A 202 -19.89 -11.78 -62.61
N ARG A 203 -18.62 -12.04 -62.96
CA ARG A 203 -17.58 -12.56 -62.07
C ARG A 203 -16.98 -11.41 -61.25
N PRO A 204 -16.65 -11.55 -59.96
CA PRO A 204 -16.10 -10.44 -59.17
C PRO A 204 -14.70 -10.03 -59.61
N SER A 205 -14.34 -8.77 -59.38
CA SER A 205 -12.92 -8.37 -59.37
C SER A 205 -12.24 -8.82 -58.08
N SER A 206 -10.91 -8.89 -58.07
CA SER A 206 -10.14 -9.19 -56.84
C SER A 206 -10.42 -8.16 -55.73
N MET A 207 -10.66 -6.89 -56.07
CA MET A 207 -11.02 -5.84 -55.11
C MET A 207 -12.45 -6.00 -54.56
N GLU A 208 -13.43 -6.28 -55.44
CA GLU A 208 -14.82 -6.58 -55.03
C GLU A 208 -14.87 -7.83 -54.13
N LEU A 209 -13.99 -8.79 -54.39
CA LEU A 209 -13.87 -10.00 -53.60
C LEU A 209 -13.38 -9.70 -52.18
N LEU A 210 -12.32 -8.88 -52.02
CA LEU A 210 -11.78 -8.44 -50.71
C LEU A 210 -12.77 -7.63 -49.88
N GLN A 211 -13.63 -6.84 -50.53
CA GLN A 211 -14.66 -6.04 -49.88
C GLN A 211 -15.92 -6.85 -49.55
N SER A 212 -16.04 -8.08 -50.06
CA SER A 212 -17.21 -8.90 -49.85
C SER A 212 -17.30 -9.41 -48.40
N PRO A 213 -18.52 -9.52 -47.82
CA PRO A 213 -18.71 -10.08 -46.47
C PRO A 213 -18.52 -11.61 -46.44
N ILE A 214 -18.19 -12.23 -47.58
CA ILE A 214 -17.94 -13.67 -47.70
C ILE A 214 -16.54 -14.01 -47.19
N LEU A 215 -15.58 -13.09 -47.31
CA LEU A 215 -14.22 -13.22 -46.77
C LEU A 215 -14.15 -12.78 -45.29
N PRO A 216 -13.38 -13.48 -44.43
CA PRO A 216 -13.12 -13.03 -43.06
C PRO A 216 -12.30 -11.71 -43.06
N PRO A 217 -12.44 -10.83 -42.05
CA PRO A 217 -11.74 -9.53 -41.99
C PRO A 217 -10.20 -9.68 -41.96
N PRO A 218 -9.44 -8.65 -42.36
CA PRO A 218 -7.98 -8.68 -42.28
C PRO A 218 -7.55 -8.84 -40.81
N GLN A 219 -6.65 -9.79 -40.55
CA GLN A 219 -5.99 -9.90 -39.25
C GLN A 219 -4.88 -8.84 -39.25
N LEU A 220 -5.06 -7.75 -38.49
CA LEU A 220 -4.00 -6.76 -38.30
C LEU A 220 -2.81 -7.47 -37.63
N GLU A 221 -1.63 -7.42 -38.25
CA GLU A 221 -0.45 -8.03 -37.65
C GLU A 221 0.04 -7.19 -36.45
N GLU A 222 0.51 -7.88 -35.41
CA GLU A 222 1.05 -7.26 -34.19
C GLU A 222 2.16 -6.21 -34.50
N ALA A 223 2.91 -6.43 -35.58
CA ALA A 223 3.96 -5.52 -36.04
C ALA A 223 3.42 -4.17 -36.52
N GLU A 224 2.32 -4.15 -37.28
CA GLU A 224 1.69 -2.92 -37.79
C GLU A 224 1.07 -2.10 -36.65
N LEU A 225 0.45 -2.79 -35.68
CA LEU A 225 -0.07 -2.16 -34.47
C LEU A 225 1.04 -1.51 -33.64
N GLN A 226 2.16 -2.21 -33.46
CA GLN A 226 3.32 -1.68 -32.75
C GLN A 226 3.91 -0.44 -33.46
N GLU A 227 4.00 -0.46 -34.79
CA GLU A 227 4.48 0.69 -35.56
C GLU A 227 3.55 1.89 -35.42
N MET A 228 2.24 1.69 -35.48
CA MET A 228 1.24 2.74 -35.28
C MET A 228 1.32 3.35 -33.87
N ILE A 229 1.50 2.52 -32.83
CA ILE A 229 1.68 2.98 -31.45
C ILE A 229 2.98 3.78 -31.33
N ASN A 230 4.08 3.28 -31.87
CA ASN A 230 5.38 3.97 -31.85
C ASN A 230 5.30 5.32 -32.54
N HIS A 231 4.65 5.39 -33.70
CA HIS A 231 4.44 6.65 -34.42
C HIS A 231 3.57 7.62 -33.58
N THR A 232 2.52 7.13 -32.93
CA THR A 232 1.65 7.93 -32.06
C THR A 232 2.39 8.47 -30.84
N LEU A 233 3.25 7.65 -30.22
CA LEU A 233 4.06 8.03 -29.05
C LEU A 233 5.19 9.01 -29.40
N SER A 234 5.67 9.00 -30.65
CA SER A 234 6.72 9.93 -31.09
C SER A 234 6.24 11.38 -31.17
N ASN A 235 4.94 11.60 -31.47
CA ASN A 235 4.35 12.94 -31.53
C ASN A 235 3.34 13.16 -30.39
N THR A 236 3.85 13.65 -29.26
CA THR A 236 3.07 13.97 -28.05
C THR A 236 2.05 15.10 -28.24
N GLN A 237 2.16 15.90 -29.30
CA GLN A 237 1.19 16.97 -29.61
C GLN A 237 0.03 16.49 -30.49
N SER A 238 0.13 15.30 -31.07
CA SER A 238 -0.88 14.75 -31.98
C SER A 238 -2.22 14.53 -31.28
N LYS A 239 -3.32 14.64 -32.04
CA LYS A 239 -4.67 14.31 -31.56
C LYS A 239 -4.76 12.83 -31.16
N ALA A 240 -4.09 11.95 -31.91
CA ALA A 240 -4.02 10.52 -31.63
C ALA A 240 -3.37 10.24 -30.26
N TYR A 241 -2.25 10.90 -29.95
CA TYR A 241 -1.60 10.78 -28.64
C TYR A 241 -2.51 11.27 -27.50
N LYS A 242 -3.12 12.45 -27.65
CA LYS A 242 -4.04 13.01 -26.65
C LYS A 242 -5.23 12.09 -26.41
N HIS A 243 -5.78 11.50 -27.47
CA HIS A 243 -6.86 10.54 -27.36
C HIS A 243 -6.41 9.25 -26.67
N LEU A 244 -5.25 8.70 -27.03
CA LEU A 244 -4.67 7.52 -26.38
C LEU A 244 -4.49 7.75 -24.88
N VAL A 245 -3.86 8.86 -24.48
CA VAL A 245 -3.66 9.21 -23.07
C VAL A 245 -5.01 9.37 -22.36
N ALA A 246 -5.97 10.08 -22.96
CA ALA A 246 -7.31 10.23 -22.38
C ALA A 246 -8.02 8.88 -22.18
N SER A 247 -7.91 7.97 -23.15
CA SER A 247 -8.45 6.61 -23.06
C SER A 247 -7.79 5.79 -21.95
N CYS A 248 -6.48 5.95 -21.73
CA CYS A 248 -5.80 5.33 -20.58
C CYS A 248 -6.39 5.81 -19.25
N PHE A 249 -6.72 7.10 -19.11
CA PHE A 249 -7.36 7.64 -17.90
C PHE A 249 -8.84 7.27 -17.74
N GLN A 250 -9.50 6.77 -18.79
CA GLN A 250 -10.90 6.32 -18.75
C GLN A 250 -11.05 4.84 -18.38
N GLN A 251 -9.94 4.11 -18.20
CA GLN A 251 -9.98 2.70 -17.79
C GLN A 251 -10.70 2.56 -16.45
N LYS A 252 -11.67 1.63 -16.39
CA LYS A 252 -12.41 1.32 -15.17
C LYS A 252 -11.67 0.24 -14.38
N MET A 253 -11.46 0.49 -13.10
CA MET A 253 -10.95 -0.51 -12.17
C MET A 253 -12.04 -1.56 -11.90
N THR A 254 -11.66 -2.83 -11.89
CA THR A 254 -12.59 -3.91 -11.51
C THR A 254 -12.79 -3.94 -9.99
N ILE A 255 -13.95 -4.45 -9.54
CA ILE A 255 -14.25 -4.57 -8.09
C ILE A 255 -13.19 -5.41 -7.38
N SER A 256 -12.69 -6.46 -8.02
CA SER A 256 -11.63 -7.32 -7.48
C SER A 256 -10.32 -6.57 -7.27
N GLU A 257 -9.94 -5.70 -8.21
CA GLU A 257 -8.73 -4.87 -8.08
C GLU A 257 -8.88 -3.85 -6.96
N ASP A 258 -10.04 -3.20 -6.83
CA ASP A 258 -10.31 -2.22 -5.77
C ASP A 258 -10.26 -2.85 -4.37
N LEU A 259 -10.88 -4.02 -4.18
CA LEU A 259 -10.85 -4.75 -2.91
C LEU A 259 -9.43 -5.18 -2.50
N VAL A 260 -8.60 -5.56 -3.47
CA VAL A 260 -7.25 -6.06 -3.23
C VAL A 260 -6.24 -4.91 -3.10
N TYR A 261 -6.53 -3.73 -3.65
CA TYR A 261 -5.64 -2.57 -3.67
C TYR A 261 -5.13 -2.17 -2.27
N ASN A 262 -6.03 -2.19 -1.27
CA ASN A 262 -5.74 -1.77 0.11
C ASN A 262 -5.55 -2.93 1.10
N MET A 263 -5.40 -4.18 0.64
CA MET A 263 -5.40 -5.37 1.50
C MET A 263 -4.36 -5.32 2.64
N ASP A 264 -3.23 -4.63 2.43
CA ASP A 264 -2.17 -4.50 3.44
C ASP A 264 -2.39 -3.39 4.47
N MET A 265 -3.41 -2.54 4.30
CA MET A 265 -3.66 -1.36 5.16
C MET A 265 -4.70 -1.62 6.26
N SER A 266 -5.32 -2.80 6.32
CA SER A 266 -6.58 -3.05 7.03
C SER A 266 -6.49 -3.80 8.38
N SER A 267 -5.29 -3.99 8.96
CA SER A 267 -5.17 -4.62 10.30
C SER A 267 -5.43 -3.60 11.44
N SER A 268 -6.70 -3.47 11.82
CA SER A 268 -7.21 -2.47 12.79
C SER A 268 -6.58 -2.53 14.19
N ALA A 269 -6.22 -3.72 14.68
CA ALA A 269 -5.69 -3.88 16.04
C ALA A 269 -4.23 -3.43 16.18
N GLY A 270 -3.40 -3.56 15.13
CA GLY A 270 -1.99 -3.15 15.15
C GLY A 270 -1.74 -1.68 14.79
N LEU A 271 -2.72 -1.01 14.16
CA LEU A 271 -2.59 0.35 13.66
C LEU A 271 -2.50 1.39 14.79
N GLN A 272 -3.31 1.28 15.84
CA GLN A 272 -3.32 2.25 16.94
C GLN A 272 -1.98 2.26 17.69
N GLN A 273 -1.46 1.09 18.06
CA GLN A 273 -0.17 0.97 18.72
C GLN A 273 0.98 1.47 17.82
N SER A 274 0.94 1.17 16.52
CA SER A 274 1.94 1.67 15.57
C SER A 274 1.92 3.19 15.44
N ALA A 275 0.72 3.79 15.38
CA ALA A 275 0.54 5.23 15.29
C ALA A 275 1.13 5.95 16.51
N TRP A 276 0.94 5.41 17.71
CA TRP A 276 1.54 5.95 18.93
C TRP A 276 3.06 5.94 18.94
N ILE A 277 3.63 4.82 18.52
CA ILE A 277 5.08 4.67 18.44
C ILE A 277 5.63 5.65 17.41
N PHE A 278 4.98 5.77 16.24
CA PHE A 278 5.33 6.75 15.21
C PHE A 278 5.28 8.18 15.72
N GLN A 279 4.20 8.57 16.41
CA GLN A 279 4.08 9.90 16.99
C GLN A 279 5.20 10.17 18.01
N THR A 280 5.49 9.21 18.89
CA THR A 280 6.53 9.37 19.91
C THR A 280 7.91 9.55 19.28
N ILE A 281 8.25 8.75 18.27
CA ILE A 281 9.52 8.88 17.55
C ILE A 281 9.59 10.23 16.83
N GLN A 282 8.51 10.68 16.20
CA GLN A 282 8.45 12.00 15.54
C GLN A 282 8.67 13.13 16.55
N GLU A 283 8.03 13.10 17.72
CA GLU A 283 8.22 14.10 18.78
C GLU A 283 9.67 14.11 19.31
N VAL A 284 10.31 12.94 19.45
CA VAL A 284 11.73 12.82 19.80
C VAL A 284 12.62 13.43 18.73
N PHE A 285 12.37 13.08 17.47
CA PHE A 285 13.12 13.59 16.34
C PHE A 285 13.01 15.11 16.21
N VAL A 286 11.80 15.67 16.25
CA VAL A 286 11.54 17.10 16.16
C VAL A 286 12.22 17.86 17.31
N LYS A 287 12.11 17.36 18.55
CA LYS A 287 12.77 17.96 19.72
C LYS A 287 14.28 18.11 19.51
N HIS A 288 14.96 17.07 19.05
CA HIS A 288 16.41 17.12 18.83
C HIS A 288 16.80 17.95 17.60
N CYS A 289 16.02 17.89 16.52
CA CYS A 289 16.25 18.73 15.34
C CYS A 289 16.12 20.22 15.65
N GLN A 290 15.07 20.62 16.37
CA GLN A 290 14.83 22.01 16.76
C GLN A 290 15.90 22.54 17.72
N ARG A 291 16.39 21.72 18.66
CA ARG A 291 17.53 22.06 19.53
C ARG A 291 18.80 22.40 18.75
N ARG A 292 18.96 21.84 17.55
CA ARG A 292 20.08 22.09 16.64
C ARG A 292 19.81 23.22 15.64
N GLY A 293 18.67 23.92 15.77
CA GLY A 293 18.28 25.03 14.91
C GLY A 293 17.79 24.61 13.52
N ALA A 294 17.38 23.36 13.33
CA ALA A 294 16.81 22.90 12.07
C ALA A 294 15.34 23.33 11.92
N ILE A 295 14.95 23.67 10.69
CA ILE A 295 13.60 24.11 10.35
C ILE A 295 12.87 23.00 9.58
N TYR A 296 11.56 22.87 9.80
CA TYR A 296 10.74 21.95 9.01
C TYR A 296 10.68 22.42 7.55
N PHE A 297 11.11 21.58 6.60
CA PHE A 297 11.03 21.89 5.17
C PHE A 297 10.78 20.64 4.32
N LYS A 298 9.62 20.62 3.65
CA LYS A 298 9.18 19.54 2.76
C LYS A 298 9.26 19.97 1.29
N THR A 299 9.85 19.11 0.46
CA THR A 299 9.85 19.27 -1.00
C THR A 299 8.54 18.74 -1.61
N PRO A 300 8.13 19.20 -2.81
CA PRO A 300 6.95 18.66 -3.49
C PRO A 300 7.03 17.14 -3.66
N THR A 301 5.91 16.44 -3.41
CA THR A 301 5.85 14.97 -3.47
C THR A 301 6.15 14.44 -4.87
N LEU A 302 5.56 15.03 -5.91
CA LEU A 302 5.80 14.60 -7.29
C LEU A 302 7.03 15.30 -7.86
N SER A 303 7.95 14.50 -8.40
CA SER A 303 9.11 14.99 -9.16
C SER A 303 9.04 14.46 -10.59
N PRO A 304 9.46 15.23 -11.61
CA PRO A 304 9.53 14.71 -12.98
C PRO A 304 10.60 13.62 -13.06
N LYS A 305 10.39 12.60 -13.91
CA LYS A 305 11.39 11.55 -14.15
C LYS A 305 12.68 12.18 -14.66
N GLY A 306 13.72 12.18 -13.83
CA GLY A 306 15.06 12.64 -14.20
C GLY A 306 15.81 11.59 -15.03
N SER A 307 16.78 12.03 -15.83
CA SER A 307 17.73 11.13 -16.53
C SER A 307 18.61 10.32 -15.57
N GLN A 308 18.76 10.80 -14.33
CA GLN A 308 19.47 10.14 -13.25
C GLN A 308 18.45 9.45 -12.34
N SER A 309 17.80 8.39 -12.83
CA SER A 309 17.08 7.48 -11.96
C SER A 309 18.09 6.78 -11.06
N ILE A 310 17.90 6.83 -9.74
CA ILE A 310 18.72 6.10 -8.78
C ILE A 310 18.59 4.60 -9.11
N GLN A 311 19.61 4.03 -9.72
CA GLN A 311 19.62 2.61 -10.09
C GLN A 311 19.51 1.76 -8.82
N GLY A 312 18.42 1.00 -8.70
CA GLY A 312 18.25 -0.02 -7.65
C GLY A 312 17.05 0.13 -6.71
N PHE A 313 16.24 1.18 -6.84
CA PHE A 313 14.93 1.27 -6.18
C PHE A 313 13.80 0.99 -7.18
N SER A 314 12.79 0.20 -6.77
CA SER A 314 11.55 0.04 -7.52
C SER A 314 10.79 1.37 -7.44
N GLN A 315 11.06 2.28 -8.37
CA GLN A 315 10.52 3.63 -8.35
C GLN A 315 9.08 3.62 -8.88
N VAL A 316 8.15 4.25 -8.17
CA VAL A 316 6.77 4.37 -8.64
C VAL A 316 6.70 5.44 -9.73
N LEU A 317 6.28 5.03 -10.92
CA LEU A 317 6.09 5.89 -12.08
C LEU A 317 4.60 6.19 -12.26
N LEU A 318 4.27 7.46 -12.44
CA LEU A 318 2.93 7.94 -12.68
C LEU A 318 2.91 8.77 -13.96
N MET A 319 1.82 8.70 -14.70
CA MET A 319 1.59 9.52 -15.88
C MET A 319 0.62 10.65 -15.51
N ASN A 320 0.88 11.88 -15.96
CA ASN A 320 -0.08 12.97 -15.84
C ASN A 320 -0.96 13.06 -17.11
N HIS A 321 -2.01 13.90 -17.09
CA HIS A 321 -2.90 14.10 -18.24
C HIS A 321 -2.19 14.62 -19.50
N ALA A 322 -1.00 15.22 -19.36
CA ALA A 322 -0.18 15.65 -20.49
C ALA A 322 0.69 14.50 -21.06
N GLY A 323 0.59 13.28 -20.52
CA GLY A 323 1.39 12.13 -20.90
C GLY A 323 2.85 12.18 -20.41
N SER A 324 3.20 13.17 -19.59
CA SER A 324 4.52 13.26 -18.96
C SER A 324 4.62 12.32 -17.76
N ILE A 325 5.79 11.69 -17.61
CA ILE A 325 6.05 10.77 -16.50
C ILE A 325 6.61 11.52 -15.29
N VAL A 326 5.92 11.39 -14.16
CA VAL A 326 6.33 11.86 -12.84
C VAL A 326 6.58 10.67 -11.93
N THR A 327 7.33 10.89 -10.86
CA THR A 327 7.77 9.87 -9.92
C THR A 327 7.39 10.26 -8.51
N LEU A 328 6.94 9.29 -7.71
CA LEU A 328 6.90 9.44 -6.25
C LEU A 328 8.32 9.34 -5.67
N PRO A 329 8.58 9.96 -4.50
CA PRO A 329 9.92 9.98 -3.91
C PRO A 329 10.26 8.59 -3.37
N ALA A 330 11.35 8.00 -3.87
CA ALA A 330 11.90 6.76 -3.33
C ALA A 330 12.75 6.99 -2.06
N ASP A 331 13.23 8.22 -1.87
CA ASP A 331 13.93 8.74 -0.70
C ASP A 331 13.61 10.24 -0.52
N LEU A 332 13.96 10.81 0.64
CA LEU A 332 13.76 12.24 0.93
C LEU A 332 14.96 13.13 0.56
N GLN A 333 16.12 12.54 0.23
CA GLN A 333 17.34 13.27 -0.12
C GLN A 333 17.36 13.71 -1.58
N THR A 334 16.88 12.90 -2.52
CA THR A 334 16.93 13.18 -3.95
C THR A 334 16.04 14.35 -4.36
N PRO A 335 14.77 14.45 -3.93
CA PRO A 335 13.95 15.64 -4.17
C PRO A 335 14.59 16.91 -3.58
N PHE A 336 15.28 16.78 -2.46
CA PHE A 336 15.95 17.90 -1.81
C PHE A 336 17.24 18.32 -2.50
N ALA A 337 18.09 17.38 -2.90
CA ALA A 337 19.26 17.67 -3.74
C ALA A 337 18.83 18.33 -5.07
N ARG A 338 17.71 17.88 -5.65
CA ARG A 338 17.09 18.51 -6.83
C ARG A 338 16.62 19.94 -6.55
N PHE A 339 16.08 20.22 -5.36
CA PHE A 339 15.68 21.56 -4.94
C PHE A 339 16.90 22.45 -4.69
N ILE A 340 17.86 21.99 -3.89
CA ILE A 340 19.08 22.72 -3.54
C ILE A 340 19.88 23.07 -4.79
N SER A 341 20.08 22.13 -5.72
CA SER A 341 20.77 22.42 -7.00
C SER A 341 20.11 23.48 -7.87
N ARG A 342 18.81 23.79 -7.66
CA ARG A 342 18.09 24.86 -8.36
C ARG A 342 18.03 26.16 -7.57
N SER A 343 18.22 26.08 -6.26
CA SER A 343 18.20 27.21 -5.35
C SER A 343 19.62 27.68 -5.08
N ASN A 344 19.89 28.97 -5.10
CA ASN A 344 21.23 29.48 -4.75
C ASN A 344 21.46 29.50 -3.22
N ILE A 345 20.93 28.50 -2.49
CA ILE A 345 20.98 28.41 -1.03
C ILE A 345 22.32 27.82 -0.61
N THR A 346 23.16 28.60 0.05
CA THR A 346 24.51 28.18 0.46
C THR A 346 24.56 27.64 1.89
N TRP A 347 23.61 28.02 2.73
CA TRP A 347 23.50 27.55 4.11
C TRP A 347 22.05 27.26 4.45
N PHE A 348 21.76 26.05 4.93
CA PHE A 348 20.40 25.64 5.29
C PHE A 348 20.42 24.39 6.16
N LYS A 349 19.69 24.40 7.26
CA LYS A 349 19.52 23.21 8.13
C LYS A 349 18.05 22.86 8.20
N ARG A 350 17.69 21.66 7.75
CA ARG A 350 16.29 21.22 7.71
C ARG A 350 16.07 19.90 8.40
N PHE A 351 14.83 19.70 8.83
CA PHE A 351 14.28 18.38 9.06
C PHE A 351 12.99 18.18 8.24
N CYS A 352 12.71 16.94 7.86
CA CYS A 352 11.51 16.56 7.11
C CYS A 352 10.97 15.23 7.64
N ILE A 353 9.64 15.12 7.67
CA ILE A 353 8.90 13.92 8.06
C ILE A 353 7.92 13.67 6.91
N ASP A 354 8.14 12.61 6.15
CA ASP A 354 7.30 12.31 4.99
C ASP A 354 7.34 10.82 4.61
N TYR A 355 6.47 10.41 3.69
CA TYR A 355 6.44 9.05 3.16
C TYR A 355 7.29 8.91 1.91
N VAL A 356 8.01 7.79 1.83
CA VAL A 356 8.69 7.33 0.62
C VAL A 356 7.97 6.13 0.05
N TYR A 357 8.05 5.98 -1.27
CA TYR A 357 7.25 5.02 -2.01
C TYR A 357 8.14 4.11 -2.84
N SER A 358 7.80 2.82 -2.81
CA SER A 358 8.43 1.81 -3.64
C SER A 358 7.37 0.93 -4.30
N GLU A 359 7.63 0.57 -5.55
CA GLU A 359 6.76 -0.29 -6.33
C GLU A 359 6.84 -1.75 -5.83
N ARG A 360 5.70 -2.43 -5.86
CA ARG A 360 5.58 -3.83 -5.48
C ARG A 360 5.74 -4.71 -6.70
N LYS A 361 6.24 -5.93 -6.49
CA LYS A 361 6.39 -6.92 -7.58
C LYS A 361 5.05 -7.37 -8.18
N LEU A 362 3.98 -7.30 -7.38
CA LEU A 362 2.62 -7.62 -7.79
C LEU A 362 1.95 -6.35 -8.32
N VAL A 363 1.46 -6.42 -9.56
CA VAL A 363 0.75 -5.34 -10.24
C VAL A 363 -0.65 -5.18 -9.63
N GLY A 364 -1.16 -3.95 -9.58
CA GLY A 364 -2.53 -3.67 -9.09
C GLY A 364 -2.67 -3.49 -7.58
N LEU A 365 -1.57 -3.49 -6.82
CA LEU A 365 -1.57 -3.20 -5.38
C LEU A 365 -1.17 -1.76 -5.07
N HIS A 366 -1.63 -1.21 -3.94
CA HIS A 366 -1.15 0.07 -3.45
C HIS A 366 0.38 0.03 -3.28
N PRO A 367 1.14 1.02 -3.80
CA PRO A 367 2.58 1.08 -3.63
C PRO A 367 2.99 0.96 -2.17
N LYS A 368 4.15 0.37 -1.91
CA LYS A 368 4.63 0.28 -0.53
C LYS A 368 5.05 1.68 -0.07
N SER A 369 4.34 2.22 0.91
CA SER A 369 4.62 3.49 1.56
C SER A 369 5.32 3.26 2.90
N CYS A 370 6.47 3.91 3.12
CA CYS A 370 7.23 3.85 4.36
C CYS A 370 7.48 5.27 4.88
N PRO A 371 7.15 5.60 6.14
CA PRO A 371 7.51 6.88 6.73
C PRO A 371 9.02 6.96 7.02
N GLU A 372 9.63 8.08 6.65
CA GLU A 372 11.05 8.37 6.80
C GLU A 372 11.26 9.76 7.44
N LEU A 373 12.28 9.89 8.28
CA LEU A 373 12.66 11.16 8.89
C LEU A 373 14.02 11.59 8.33
N ALA A 374 14.09 12.79 7.76
CA ALA A 374 15.32 13.33 7.18
C ALA A 374 15.82 14.52 8.00
N PHE A 375 17.13 14.58 8.24
CA PHE A 375 17.83 15.72 8.81
C PHE A 375 19.01 16.06 7.90
N ASP A 376 19.04 17.28 7.34
CA ASP A 376 20.03 17.69 6.36
C ASP A 376 20.65 19.05 6.71
N ILE A 377 21.95 19.19 6.46
CA ILE A 377 22.74 20.42 6.61
C ILE A 377 23.41 20.75 5.27
N VAL A 378 23.11 21.93 4.74
CA VAL A 378 23.75 22.55 3.59
C VAL A 378 24.79 23.55 4.11
N THR A 379 26.01 23.44 3.62
CA THR A 379 27.13 24.35 3.94
C THR A 379 27.85 24.80 2.67
N PRO A 380 28.48 25.99 2.68
CA PRO A 380 29.28 26.47 1.54
C PRO A 380 30.72 25.94 1.56
N SER A 381 31.16 25.33 2.67
CA SER A 381 32.55 24.92 2.88
C SER A 381 32.70 23.40 2.72
N PRO A 382 33.30 22.92 1.61
CA PRO A 382 33.49 21.50 1.35
C PRO A 382 34.49 20.83 2.29
N SER A 383 35.38 21.59 2.94
CA SER A 383 36.37 21.06 3.89
C SER A 383 35.84 20.95 5.32
N SER A 384 34.65 21.48 5.60
CA SER A 384 34.10 21.47 6.96
C SER A 384 33.52 20.10 7.32
N VAL A 385 34.22 19.35 8.19
CA VAL A 385 33.76 18.07 8.75
C VAL A 385 32.79 18.21 9.94
N LEU A 386 32.58 19.44 10.42
CA LEU A 386 31.70 19.74 11.56
C LEU A 386 30.24 19.38 11.30
N ALA A 387 29.77 19.59 10.06
CA ALA A 387 28.39 19.26 9.70
C ALA A 387 28.16 17.74 9.72
N ASP A 388 29.15 16.95 9.31
CA ASP A 388 29.11 15.49 9.34
C ASP A 388 29.02 15.00 10.79
N ALA A 389 29.86 15.53 11.69
CA ALA A 389 29.80 15.23 13.11
C ALA A 389 28.46 15.62 13.74
N GLU A 390 27.91 16.80 13.39
CA GLU A 390 26.62 17.26 13.92
C GLU A 390 25.46 16.34 13.51
N VAL A 391 25.42 15.86 12.26
CA VAL A 391 24.39 14.91 11.79
C VAL A 391 24.48 13.60 12.58
N LEU A 392 25.69 13.06 12.78
CA LEU A 392 25.90 11.82 13.53
C LEU A 392 25.40 11.95 14.98
N VAL A 393 25.76 13.04 15.66
CA VAL A 393 25.37 13.30 17.04
C VAL A 393 23.86 13.50 17.15
N THR A 394 23.25 14.25 16.23
CA THR A 394 21.80 14.50 16.24
C THR A 394 21.01 13.19 16.14
N ILE A 395 21.42 12.28 15.26
CA ILE A 395 20.75 10.97 15.10
C ILE A 395 21.02 10.05 16.30
N SER A 396 22.25 10.09 16.84
CA SER A 396 22.60 9.37 18.08
C SER A 396 21.79 9.84 19.28
N ASP A 397 21.56 11.15 19.42
CA ASP A 397 20.75 11.77 20.47
C ASP A 397 19.28 11.33 20.39
N VAL A 398 18.74 11.20 19.16
CA VAL A 398 17.39 10.66 18.93
C VAL A 398 17.28 9.24 19.47
N PHE A 399 18.25 8.38 19.16
CA PHE A 399 18.25 6.99 19.64
C PHE A 399 18.53 6.86 21.14
N SER A 400 19.23 7.83 21.73
CA SER A 400 19.57 7.87 23.15
C SER A 400 18.49 8.53 24.02
N ASP A 401 17.41 9.06 23.42
CA ASP A 401 16.33 9.71 24.17
C ASP A 401 15.62 8.69 25.07
N GLN A 402 15.46 9.05 26.34
CA GLN A 402 14.88 8.19 27.37
C GLN A 402 13.46 7.73 27.04
N ARG A 403 12.73 8.43 26.14
CA ARG A 403 11.39 8.03 25.70
C ARG A 403 11.39 6.83 24.77
N LEU A 404 12.47 6.58 24.03
CA LEU A 404 12.56 5.44 23.12
C LEU A 404 13.08 4.17 23.82
N LYS A 405 13.73 4.29 24.99
CA LYS A 405 14.19 3.16 25.83
C LYS A 405 14.73 1.96 25.03
N VAL A 406 15.54 2.20 24.00
CA VAL A 406 16.09 1.14 23.15
C VAL A 406 17.17 0.41 23.96
N GLU A 407 16.83 -0.74 24.54
CA GLU A 407 17.77 -1.53 25.37
C GLU A 407 18.89 -2.20 24.56
N LYS A 408 18.66 -2.39 23.25
CA LYS A 408 19.62 -3.05 22.35
C LYS A 408 20.79 -2.11 22.00
N LYS A 409 22.02 -2.63 22.01
CA LYS A 409 23.23 -1.86 21.64
C LYS A 409 23.16 -1.43 20.16
N ILE A 410 23.02 -0.13 19.93
CA ILE A 410 23.11 0.47 18.59
C ILE A 410 24.59 0.75 18.28
N THR A 411 25.07 0.16 17.19
CA THR A 411 26.41 0.37 16.66
C THR A 411 26.36 1.36 15.51
N LEU A 412 27.25 2.35 15.53
CA LEU A 412 27.41 3.30 14.43
C LEU A 412 28.49 2.80 13.48
N GLU A 413 28.13 2.44 12.25
CA GLU A 413 29.08 2.07 11.20
C GLU A 413 29.42 3.29 10.34
N LEU A 414 30.70 3.63 10.22
CA LEU A 414 31.21 4.70 9.36
C LEU A 414 31.94 4.12 8.16
N GLY A 415 31.72 4.69 6.99
CA GLY A 415 32.48 4.42 5.77
C GLY A 415 32.85 5.72 5.07
N HIS A 416 33.65 5.61 4.01
CA HIS A 416 34.08 6.78 3.24
C HIS A 416 34.17 6.45 1.75
N HIS A 417 33.63 7.31 0.89
CA HIS A 417 33.64 7.12 -0.56
C HIS A 417 35.08 7.04 -1.11
N LEU A 418 35.97 7.95 -0.71
CA LEU A 418 37.36 7.96 -1.17
C LEU A 418 38.14 6.72 -0.71
N LEU A 419 37.78 6.15 0.46
CA LEU A 419 38.40 4.92 0.96
C LEU A 419 37.99 3.72 0.10
N LEU A 420 36.69 3.60 -0.21
CA LEU A 420 36.19 2.56 -1.12
C LEU A 420 36.80 2.72 -2.53
N LYS A 421 36.89 3.95 -3.04
CA LYS A 421 37.55 4.23 -4.33
C LYS A 421 39.02 3.80 -4.33
N ALA A 422 39.75 4.10 -3.26
CA ALA A 422 41.14 3.68 -3.10
C ALA A 422 41.29 2.16 -3.10
N VAL A 423 40.41 1.44 -2.39
CA VAL A 423 40.39 -0.04 -2.37
C VAL A 423 40.09 -0.61 -3.76
N LEU A 424 39.12 -0.06 -4.49
CA LEU A 424 38.79 -0.50 -5.85
C LEU A 424 39.95 -0.31 -6.84
N ILE A 425 40.66 0.82 -6.75
CA ILE A 425 41.87 1.07 -7.55
C ILE A 425 42.97 0.07 -7.18
N HIS A 426 43.17 -0.18 -5.88
CA HIS A 426 44.18 -1.13 -5.39
C HIS A 426 43.93 -2.57 -5.87
N CYS A 427 42.67 -3.00 -5.95
CA CYS A 427 42.29 -4.31 -6.47
C CYS A 427 42.34 -4.40 -8.02
N GLY A 428 42.67 -3.31 -8.71
CA GLY A 428 42.79 -3.26 -10.17
C GLY A 428 41.44 -3.24 -10.91
N ILE A 429 40.38 -2.71 -10.27
CA ILE A 429 39.04 -2.66 -10.89
C ILE A 429 38.92 -1.46 -11.85
N PRO A 430 38.62 -1.69 -13.14
CA PRO A 430 38.39 -0.62 -14.13
C PRO A 430 37.22 0.29 -13.75
N GLU A 431 37.33 1.59 -14.01
CA GLU A 431 36.36 2.60 -13.57
C GLU A 431 34.95 2.41 -14.12
N ASP A 432 34.85 2.04 -15.40
CA ASP A 432 33.62 1.69 -16.12
C ASP A 432 32.82 0.58 -15.44
N LYS A 433 33.51 -0.33 -14.73
CA LYS A 433 32.90 -1.50 -14.08
C LYS A 433 32.57 -1.30 -12.60
N ARG A 434 33.06 -0.22 -11.96
CA ARG A 434 32.95 -0.03 -10.50
C ARG A 434 31.50 0.11 -10.03
N SER A 435 30.69 0.89 -10.74
CA SER A 435 29.29 1.13 -10.35
C SER A 435 28.47 -0.18 -10.33
N GLU A 436 28.58 -0.98 -11.39
CA GLU A 436 27.88 -2.26 -11.50
C GLU A 436 28.39 -3.28 -10.48
N LEU A 437 29.71 -3.33 -10.24
CA LEU A 437 30.31 -4.17 -9.20
C LEU A 437 29.80 -3.81 -7.81
N CYS A 438 29.80 -2.52 -7.42
CA CYS A 438 29.26 -2.07 -6.15
C CYS A 438 27.78 -2.42 -5.99
N HIS A 439 26.99 -2.34 -7.07
CA HIS A 439 25.59 -2.76 -7.06
C HIS A 439 25.42 -4.27 -6.81
N ILE A 440 26.27 -5.11 -7.41
CA ILE A 440 26.27 -6.57 -7.17
C ILE A 440 26.59 -6.88 -5.71
N LEU A 441 27.60 -6.20 -5.15
CA LEU A 441 28.13 -6.41 -3.80
C LEU A 441 27.26 -5.82 -2.69
N LYS A 442 26.36 -4.87 -2.98
CA LYS A 442 25.41 -4.28 -2.00
C LYS A 442 24.57 -5.34 -1.27
N THR A 443 24.30 -6.49 -1.88
CA THR A 443 23.47 -7.55 -1.29
C THR A 443 24.33 -8.64 -0.65
N ARG A 444 24.71 -8.46 0.62
CA ARG A 444 25.44 -9.45 1.45
C ARG A 444 24.75 -10.82 1.63
N SER A 445 23.50 -10.97 1.18
CA SER A 445 22.73 -12.21 1.29
C SER A 445 23.05 -13.26 0.21
N LYS A 446 24.01 -13.01 -0.68
CA LYS A 446 24.35 -13.92 -1.79
C LYS A 446 25.53 -14.80 -1.38
N SER A 447 25.47 -16.10 -1.68
CA SER A 447 26.63 -16.99 -1.49
C SER A 447 27.80 -16.51 -2.34
N GLU A 448 29.04 -16.72 -1.88
CA GLU A 448 30.26 -16.34 -2.62
C GLU A 448 30.21 -16.80 -4.08
N GLY A 449 29.73 -18.02 -4.34
CA GLY A 449 29.55 -18.55 -5.70
C GLY A 449 28.59 -17.73 -6.58
N GLN A 450 27.55 -17.12 -6.02
CA GLN A 450 26.65 -16.22 -6.77
C GLN A 450 27.30 -14.88 -7.08
N ILE A 451 28.18 -14.38 -6.21
CA ILE A 451 28.95 -13.16 -6.46
C ILE A 451 29.90 -13.42 -7.62
N PHE A 452 30.66 -14.52 -7.60
CA PHE A 452 31.57 -14.90 -8.68
C PHE A 452 30.86 -15.08 -10.02
N ASN A 453 29.70 -15.74 -10.05
CA ASN A 453 28.94 -15.92 -11.29
C ASN A 453 28.47 -14.59 -11.91
N LYS A 454 28.24 -13.56 -11.09
CA LYS A 454 27.85 -12.23 -11.57
C LYS A 454 29.06 -11.37 -11.94
N THR A 455 30.14 -11.44 -11.18
CA THR A 455 31.37 -10.69 -11.48
C THR A 455 32.14 -11.26 -12.67
N ALA A 456 32.01 -12.56 -12.95
CA ALA A 456 32.54 -13.19 -14.17
C ALA A 456 31.96 -12.56 -15.44
N LYS A 457 30.68 -12.14 -15.42
CA LYS A 457 30.03 -11.43 -16.54
C LYS A 457 30.65 -10.05 -16.80
N LEU A 458 31.26 -9.45 -15.78
CA LEU A 458 31.96 -8.16 -15.90
C LEU A 458 33.41 -8.30 -16.36
N ALA A 459 33.88 -9.52 -16.65
CA ALA A 459 35.28 -9.80 -17.01
C ALA A 459 36.26 -9.21 -15.97
N ILE A 460 35.98 -9.42 -14.69
CA ILE A 460 36.86 -9.07 -13.57
C ILE A 460 37.56 -10.35 -13.08
N SER A 461 38.86 -10.28 -12.78
CA SER A 461 39.62 -11.44 -12.32
C SER A 461 39.14 -11.93 -10.95
N ARG A 462 39.14 -13.26 -10.74
CA ARG A 462 38.77 -13.84 -9.44
C ARG A 462 39.68 -13.36 -8.31
N GLN A 463 40.98 -13.25 -8.57
CA GLN A 463 41.97 -12.75 -7.61
C GLN A 463 41.67 -11.31 -7.17
N SER A 464 41.27 -10.44 -8.10
CA SER A 464 40.86 -9.06 -7.78
C SER A 464 39.60 -9.02 -6.91
N VAL A 465 38.64 -9.92 -7.14
CA VAL A 465 37.41 -10.02 -6.34
C VAL A 465 37.70 -10.58 -4.95
N ASP A 466 38.51 -11.63 -4.84
CA ASP A 466 38.92 -12.22 -3.55
C ASP A 466 39.66 -11.19 -2.68
N MET A 467 40.59 -10.44 -3.28
CA MET A 467 41.31 -9.35 -2.61
C MET A 467 40.36 -8.24 -2.15
N LEU A 468 39.37 -7.88 -2.97
CA LEU A 468 38.36 -6.89 -2.63
C LEU A 468 37.49 -7.34 -1.46
N LEU A 469 37.00 -8.59 -1.47
CA LEU A 469 36.16 -9.13 -0.40
C LEU A 469 36.90 -9.13 0.94
N ASN A 470 38.16 -9.57 0.97
CA ASN A 470 38.99 -9.54 2.18
C ASN A 470 39.16 -8.11 2.75
N LEU A 471 39.32 -7.10 1.88
CA LEU A 471 39.43 -5.71 2.32
C LEU A 471 38.09 -5.12 2.78
N LEU A 472 36.96 -5.56 2.20
CA LEU A 472 35.62 -5.14 2.61
C LEU A 472 35.18 -5.73 3.95
N GLU A 473 35.79 -6.84 4.39
CA GLU A 473 35.55 -7.45 5.70
C GLU A 473 36.23 -6.72 6.86
N LEU A 474 37.18 -5.81 6.57
CA LEU A 474 37.87 -5.04 7.60
C LEU A 474 36.91 -4.17 8.40
N GLU A 475 36.95 -4.32 9.72
CA GLU A 475 36.19 -3.52 10.69
C GLU A 475 37.03 -3.18 11.92
N GLY A 476 36.85 -1.98 12.48
CA GLY A 476 37.54 -1.57 13.70
C GLY A 476 37.49 -0.07 13.98
N SER A 477 38.29 0.40 14.93
CA SER A 477 38.53 1.84 15.11
C SER A 477 39.32 2.42 13.94
N VAL A 478 39.30 3.74 13.76
CA VAL A 478 40.07 4.44 12.71
C VAL A 478 41.54 4.01 12.73
N GLY A 479 42.15 3.94 13.93
CA GLY A 479 43.53 3.48 14.10
C GLY A 479 43.76 2.02 13.69
N LYS A 480 42.84 1.10 14.02
CA LYS A 480 42.94 -0.32 13.61
C LYS A 480 42.84 -0.50 12.09
N VAL A 481 41.90 0.18 11.45
CA VAL A 481 41.74 0.13 10.00
C VAL A 481 42.93 0.80 9.31
N THR A 482 43.45 1.90 9.85
CA THR A 482 44.67 2.56 9.36
C THR A 482 45.87 1.61 9.42
N ALA A 483 46.05 0.88 10.53
CA ALA A 483 47.10 -0.11 10.69
C ALA A 483 46.96 -1.29 9.69
N ALA A 484 45.75 -1.80 9.49
CA ALA A 484 45.47 -2.87 8.53
C ALA A 484 45.72 -2.44 7.06
N LEU A 485 45.47 -1.16 6.75
CA LEU A 485 45.67 -0.58 5.42
C LEU A 485 47.06 0.06 5.21
N THR A 486 48.01 -0.15 6.13
CA THR A 486 49.39 0.37 6.02
C THR A 486 50.06 0.00 4.69
N ASN A 487 49.85 -1.22 4.19
CA ASN A 487 50.38 -1.66 2.90
C ASN A 487 49.79 -0.91 1.69
N LEU A 488 48.57 -0.39 1.82
CA LEU A 488 47.89 0.39 0.79
C LEU A 488 48.26 1.88 0.90
N SER A 489 48.36 2.41 2.12
CA SER A 489 48.67 3.82 2.39
C SER A 489 50.16 4.16 2.31
N SER A 490 51.08 3.21 2.52
CA SER A 490 52.53 3.47 2.46
C SER A 490 53.10 3.57 1.04
N ARG A 491 52.39 3.05 0.03
CA ARG A 491 52.83 3.09 -1.38
C ARG A 491 52.70 4.50 -1.97
N LYS A 492 53.47 4.80 -3.02
CA LYS A 492 53.28 6.02 -3.84
C LYS A 492 52.26 5.70 -4.95
N GLY A 493 51.17 6.47 -5.02
CA GLY A 493 50.13 6.30 -6.04
C GLY A 493 48.80 6.94 -5.66
N GLU A 494 47.88 7.05 -6.62
CA GLU A 494 46.55 7.66 -6.45
C GLU A 494 45.76 7.01 -5.31
N ALA A 495 45.71 5.67 -5.27
CA ALA A 495 45.01 4.91 -4.23
C ALA A 495 45.53 5.22 -2.82
N ALA A 496 46.85 5.38 -2.65
CA ALA A 496 47.45 5.68 -1.36
C ALA A 496 47.11 7.11 -0.90
N SER A 497 47.10 8.07 -1.83
CA SER A 497 46.71 9.46 -1.53
C SER A 497 45.25 9.54 -1.08
N LEU A 498 44.35 8.89 -1.84
CA LEU A 498 42.92 8.87 -1.54
C LEU A 498 42.62 8.16 -0.20
N ALA A 499 43.31 7.06 0.10
CA ALA A 499 43.15 6.36 1.36
C ALA A 499 43.63 7.19 2.56
N LYS A 500 44.78 7.87 2.46
CA LYS A 500 45.27 8.76 3.52
C LYS A 500 44.30 9.89 3.81
N GLN A 501 43.83 10.56 2.76
CA GLN A 501 42.86 11.63 2.88
C GLN A 501 41.58 11.13 3.58
N ALA A 502 41.01 10.02 3.12
CA ALA A 502 39.79 9.45 3.71
C ALA A 502 39.95 9.10 5.19
N LEU A 503 41.09 8.50 5.58
CA LEU A 503 41.36 8.12 6.96
C LEU A 503 41.57 9.35 7.85
N GLN A 504 42.23 10.40 7.36
CA GLN A 504 42.37 11.67 8.06
C GLN A 504 41.03 12.37 8.27
N GLU A 505 40.17 12.41 7.25
CA GLU A 505 38.83 12.98 7.34
C GLU A 505 37.96 12.20 8.35
N LEU A 506 37.99 10.86 8.31
CA LEU A 506 37.29 10.01 9.29
C LEU A 506 37.79 10.22 10.72
N ASP A 507 39.10 10.36 10.93
CA ASP A 507 39.70 10.65 12.24
C ASP A 507 39.24 12.01 12.78
N CYS A 508 39.23 13.02 11.91
CA CYS A 508 38.69 14.34 12.25
C CYS A 508 37.21 14.27 12.61
N ILE A 509 36.37 13.61 11.80
CA ILE A 509 34.92 13.47 12.08
C ILE A 509 34.71 12.77 13.42
N ALA A 510 35.46 11.70 13.68
CA ALA A 510 35.43 10.97 14.95
C ALA A 510 35.74 11.87 16.14
N THR A 511 36.85 12.62 16.10
CA THR A 511 37.25 13.53 17.18
C THR A 511 36.19 14.61 17.41
N HIS A 512 35.66 15.22 16.35
CA HIS A 512 34.63 16.26 16.49
C HIS A 512 33.32 15.70 17.06
N ALA A 513 32.89 14.51 16.64
CA ALA A 513 31.69 13.88 17.16
C ALA A 513 31.84 13.51 18.65
N GLU A 514 33.02 13.03 19.06
CA GLU A 514 33.36 12.79 20.47
C GLU A 514 33.32 14.08 21.29
N CYS A 515 33.91 15.18 20.78
CA CYS A 515 33.83 16.50 21.43
C CYS A 515 32.39 17.03 21.57
N MET A 516 31.51 16.67 20.63
CA MET A 516 30.09 17.01 20.67
C MET A 516 29.25 16.09 21.57
N GLY A 517 29.87 15.10 22.21
CA GLY A 517 29.24 14.22 23.20
C GLY A 517 28.63 12.92 22.64
N LEU A 518 29.11 12.44 21.48
CA LEU A 518 28.66 11.17 20.92
C LEU A 518 28.88 10.00 21.91
N ARG A 519 27.81 9.30 22.26
CA ARG A 519 27.83 8.20 23.26
C ARG A 519 28.02 6.82 22.64
N ASN A 520 27.67 6.65 21.36
CA ASN A 520 27.75 5.36 20.68
C ASN A 520 29.20 5.04 20.29
N THR A 521 29.59 3.78 20.47
CA THR A 521 30.83 3.26 19.88
C THR A 521 30.67 3.17 18.37
N PHE A 522 31.47 3.93 17.61
CA PHE A 522 31.50 3.81 16.16
C PHE A 522 32.60 2.86 15.67
N ILE A 523 32.34 2.20 14.55
CA ILE A 523 33.23 1.24 13.90
C ILE A 523 33.37 1.67 12.45
N VAL A 524 34.61 1.74 11.95
CA VAL A 524 34.88 1.99 10.54
C VAL A 524 34.75 0.69 9.76
N ARG A 525 33.97 0.73 8.68
CA ARG A 525 33.69 -0.35 7.74
C ARG A 525 33.73 0.18 6.31
N ILE A 526 34.48 -0.49 5.43
CA ILE A 526 34.64 -0.05 4.04
C ILE A 526 33.37 -0.36 3.21
N ASP A 527 32.70 -1.46 3.52
CA ASP A 527 31.50 -1.91 2.79
C ASP A 527 30.28 -1.00 2.94
N THR A 528 30.25 -0.16 3.98
CA THR A 528 29.21 0.85 4.22
C THR A 528 29.02 1.79 3.02
N ALA A 529 30.10 2.07 2.26
CA ALA A 529 30.05 2.95 1.09
C ALA A 529 29.56 2.28 -0.20
N LEU A 530 29.41 0.95 -0.24
CA LEU A 530 28.98 0.22 -1.45
C LEU A 530 27.60 0.65 -1.93
N GLN A 531 26.67 0.89 -0.98
CA GLN A 531 25.29 1.28 -1.28
C GLN A 531 25.19 2.67 -1.91
N TYR A 532 26.19 3.52 -1.69
CA TYR A 532 26.15 4.96 -1.95
C TYR A 532 27.23 5.41 -2.95
N TYR A 533 27.85 4.46 -3.65
CA TYR A 533 29.00 4.72 -4.51
C TYR A 533 28.79 5.85 -5.53
N THR A 534 27.59 5.97 -6.10
CA THR A 534 27.27 6.96 -7.14
C THR A 534 26.63 8.24 -6.62
N THR A 535 26.05 8.22 -5.40
CA THR A 535 25.26 9.34 -4.87
C THR A 535 26.01 10.14 -3.81
N HIS A 536 26.97 9.53 -3.12
CA HIS A 536 27.70 10.14 -2.02
C HIS A 536 29.17 10.40 -2.35
N TRP A 537 29.70 11.48 -1.80
CA TRP A 537 31.09 11.89 -1.92
C TRP A 537 31.60 12.40 -0.57
N GLY A 538 32.19 11.51 0.22
CA GLY A 538 32.68 11.80 1.57
C GLY A 538 32.32 10.69 2.54
N MET A 539 32.08 11.05 3.79
CA MET A 539 31.64 10.14 4.83
C MET A 539 30.22 9.62 4.55
N VAL A 540 30.01 8.35 4.84
CA VAL A 540 28.71 7.66 4.84
C VAL A 540 28.57 6.90 6.16
N PHE A 541 27.35 6.73 6.65
CA PHE A 541 27.12 6.03 7.90
C PHE A 541 25.85 5.20 7.89
N ARG A 542 25.80 4.22 8.80
CA ARG A 542 24.61 3.46 9.15
C ARG A 542 24.53 3.24 10.65
N PHE A 543 23.34 3.41 11.21
CA PHE A 543 23.04 2.99 12.57
C PHE A 543 22.43 1.59 12.52
N VAL A 544 23.08 0.66 13.20
CA VAL A 544 22.76 -0.76 13.15
C VAL A 544 22.39 -1.26 14.52
N CYS A 545 21.30 -2.01 14.60
CA CYS A 545 20.86 -2.69 15.81
C CYS A 545 20.96 -4.20 15.64
N GLN A 546 21.63 -4.86 16.58
CA GLN A 546 21.69 -6.33 16.62
C GLN A 546 20.35 -6.86 17.12
N SER A 547 19.59 -7.50 16.23
CA SER A 547 18.30 -8.09 16.57
C SER A 547 18.35 -9.62 16.51
N ASN A 548 17.80 -10.29 17.53
CA ASN A 548 17.70 -11.75 17.60
C ASN A 548 16.48 -12.34 16.85
N LEU A 549 15.70 -11.50 16.16
CA LEU A 549 14.40 -11.87 15.57
C LEU A 549 14.48 -12.90 14.45
N ARG A 550 15.62 -12.96 13.76
CA ARG A 550 15.83 -13.86 12.63
C ARG A 550 16.85 -14.88 13.08
N LYS A 551 16.55 -16.18 12.87
CA LYS A 551 17.52 -17.29 13.09
C LYS A 551 18.87 -17.06 12.37
N THR A 552 18.88 -16.17 11.39
CA THR A 552 20.07 -15.59 10.76
C THR A 552 20.44 -14.27 11.44
N LYS A 553 21.67 -14.12 11.95
CA LYS A 553 22.25 -12.84 12.39
C LYS A 553 22.20 -11.81 11.25
N ILE A 554 21.09 -11.11 11.07
CA ILE A 554 20.95 -10.01 10.13
C ILE A 554 20.73 -8.77 10.97
N ASP A 555 21.70 -7.89 10.88
CA ASP A 555 21.73 -6.58 11.49
C ASP A 555 20.63 -5.68 10.90
N ASP A 556 19.76 -5.13 11.76
CA ASP A 556 18.68 -4.22 11.35
C ASP A 556 19.22 -2.79 11.23
N VAL A 557 19.16 -2.23 10.02
CA VAL A 557 19.60 -0.85 9.74
C VAL A 557 18.48 0.13 10.10
N LEU A 558 18.73 0.99 11.09
CA LEU A 558 17.76 1.95 11.64
C LEU A 558 17.83 3.32 10.99
N ALA A 559 19.04 3.78 10.71
CA ALA A 559 19.28 5.04 10.03
C ALA A 559 20.46 4.90 9.08
N THR A 560 20.45 5.69 8.02
CA THR A 560 21.51 5.75 7.02
C THR A 560 21.76 7.18 6.61
N GLY A 561 22.94 7.52 6.14
CA GLY A 561 23.19 8.85 5.65
C GLY A 561 24.62 9.08 5.21
N GLY A 562 24.93 10.33 4.93
CA GLY A 562 26.25 10.76 4.58
C GLY A 562 26.25 12.05 3.79
N ARG A 563 27.42 12.37 3.25
CA ARG A 563 27.65 13.52 2.39
C ARG A 563 27.30 13.19 0.95
N TYR A 564 26.29 13.85 0.37
CA TYR A 564 25.74 13.57 -0.96
C TYR A 564 25.98 14.68 -1.98
N ASP A 565 27.14 15.33 -1.91
CA ASP A 565 27.58 16.37 -2.84
C ASP A 565 27.56 15.93 -4.31
N ALA A 566 27.88 14.65 -4.58
CA ALA A 566 27.87 14.11 -5.93
C ALA A 566 26.46 14.18 -6.57
N LEU A 567 25.42 13.92 -5.78
CA LEU A 567 24.03 14.01 -6.20
C LEU A 567 23.60 15.46 -6.47
N VAL A 568 24.07 16.42 -5.66
CA VAL A 568 23.79 17.85 -5.90
C VAL A 568 24.47 18.31 -7.20
N ARG A 569 25.77 17.99 -7.37
CA ARG A 569 26.54 18.30 -8.58
C ARG A 569 25.93 17.67 -9.83
N SER A 570 25.41 16.46 -9.73
CA SER A 570 24.82 15.76 -10.88
C SER A 570 23.54 16.45 -11.37
N PHE A 571 22.75 17.05 -10.48
CA PHE A 571 21.62 17.91 -10.85
C PHE A 571 22.05 19.29 -11.35
N GLN A 572 23.10 19.89 -10.79
CA GLN A 572 23.67 21.15 -11.26
C GLN A 572 24.18 21.02 -12.71
N ASN A 573 24.96 19.98 -13.00
CA ASN A 573 25.48 19.70 -14.34
C ASN A 573 24.34 19.51 -15.36
N ALA A 574 23.24 18.86 -14.96
CA ALA A 574 22.07 18.70 -15.82
C ALA A 574 21.34 20.03 -16.10
N LEU A 575 21.45 21.03 -15.21
CA LEU A 575 20.92 22.38 -15.42
C LEU A 575 21.82 23.19 -16.37
N VAL A 576 23.14 23.13 -16.16
CA VAL A 576 24.13 23.79 -17.03
C VAL A 576 24.01 23.28 -18.48
N ASN A 577 23.91 21.96 -18.68
CA ASN A 577 23.74 21.39 -20.02
C ASN A 577 22.42 21.82 -20.70
N ARG A 578 21.42 22.26 -19.94
CA ARG A 578 20.12 22.74 -20.48
C ARG A 578 20.08 24.26 -20.68
N ARG A 579 20.81 25.03 -19.85
CA ARG A 579 20.93 26.49 -19.97
C ARG A 579 22.22 26.80 -20.73
N ARG A 580 22.12 26.98 -22.05
CA ARG A 580 23.20 27.57 -22.88
C ARG A 580 23.34 29.08 -22.56
N VAL A 581 23.60 29.46 -21.30
CA VAL A 581 23.71 30.86 -20.88
C VAL A 581 24.87 31.03 -19.91
N ASP A 582 25.79 31.90 -20.31
CA ASP A 582 26.89 32.57 -19.62
C ASP A 582 27.19 32.18 -18.16
N GLY A 583 28.26 31.39 -17.99
CA GLY A 583 29.46 31.84 -17.27
C GLY A 583 29.43 32.12 -15.77
N GLU A 584 28.29 32.17 -15.08
CA GLU A 584 28.30 32.40 -13.63
C GLU A 584 28.66 31.09 -12.89
N PRO A 585 29.78 31.05 -12.13
CA PRO A 585 30.15 29.86 -11.38
C PRO A 585 29.10 29.57 -10.31
N MET A 586 28.41 28.43 -10.43
CA MET A 586 27.48 28.00 -9.39
C MET A 586 28.24 27.84 -8.07
N SER A 587 27.70 28.44 -7.01
CA SER A 587 28.23 28.34 -5.64
C SER A 587 28.47 26.87 -5.26
N GLN A 588 29.67 26.56 -4.78
CA GLN A 588 30.01 25.21 -4.30
C GLN A 588 29.20 24.92 -3.03
N GLN A 589 28.17 24.09 -3.16
CA GLN A 589 27.31 23.65 -2.07
C GLN A 589 27.72 22.24 -1.65
N THR A 590 27.91 22.04 -0.35
CA THR A 590 28.08 20.72 0.24
C THR A 590 26.90 20.38 1.12
N VAL A 591 26.44 19.13 1.03
CA VAL A 591 25.24 18.68 1.72
C VAL A 591 25.50 17.36 2.39
N VAL A 592 25.24 17.33 3.70
CA VAL A 592 25.30 16.13 4.52
C VAL A 592 23.96 15.93 5.19
N GLY A 593 23.49 14.69 5.24
CA GLY A 593 22.24 14.40 5.90
C GLY A 593 22.08 12.95 6.29
N GLY A 594 21.09 12.70 7.12
CA GLY A 594 20.71 11.37 7.57
C GLY A 594 19.22 11.13 7.50
N LEU A 595 18.91 9.86 7.26
CA LEU A 595 17.59 9.30 7.07
C LEU A 595 17.35 8.26 8.15
N ILE A 596 16.24 8.38 8.87
CA ILE A 596 15.82 7.46 9.92
C ILE A 596 14.58 6.71 9.43
N HIS A 597 14.66 5.37 9.45
CA HIS A 597 13.58 4.50 9.02
C HIS A 597 12.61 4.22 10.17
N LEU A 598 11.49 4.94 10.19
CA LEU A 598 10.51 4.92 11.28
C LEU A 598 9.92 3.52 11.51
N ASP A 599 9.58 2.80 10.44
CA ASP A 599 9.02 1.43 10.48
C ASP A 599 9.94 0.44 11.21
N ARG A 600 11.26 0.58 11.02
CA ARG A 600 12.26 -0.33 11.61
C ARG A 600 12.39 -0.11 13.10
N ILE A 601 12.44 1.15 13.51
CA ILE A 601 12.47 1.51 14.92
C ILE A 601 11.18 1.07 15.59
N ALA A 602 10.03 1.32 14.97
CA ALA A 602 8.75 0.92 15.53
C ALA A 602 8.64 -0.60 15.71
N ALA A 603 9.16 -1.39 14.77
CA ALA A 603 9.23 -2.84 14.91
C ALA A 603 10.05 -3.26 16.15
N ILE A 604 11.22 -2.65 16.36
CA ILE A 604 12.07 -2.94 17.52
C ILE A 604 11.41 -2.50 18.83
N LEU A 605 10.77 -1.33 18.85
CA LEU A 605 10.10 -0.83 20.05
C LEU A 605 8.89 -1.67 20.45
N LYS A 606 8.17 -2.24 19.49
CA LYS A 606 7.08 -3.20 19.77
C LYS A 606 7.59 -4.46 20.48
N GLU A 607 8.75 -4.96 20.09
CA GLU A 607 9.35 -6.16 20.72
C GLU A 607 9.85 -5.93 22.12
N CYS A 608 10.30 -4.71 22.43
CA CYS A 608 10.79 -4.41 23.75
C CYS A 608 9.66 -4.42 24.80
N GLU A 609 8.37 -4.40 24.43
CA GLU A 609 7.22 -4.20 25.36
C GLU A 609 7.31 -2.91 26.19
N VAL A 610 8.22 -2.00 25.83
CA VAL A 610 8.63 -0.88 26.68
C VAL A 610 7.72 0.36 26.53
N VAL A 611 6.94 0.47 25.46
CA VAL A 611 6.05 1.62 25.26
C VAL A 611 4.72 1.36 25.96
N GLU A 612 4.61 1.83 27.22
CA GLU A 612 3.32 1.99 27.88
C GLU A 612 2.41 2.81 26.95
N GLU A 613 1.22 2.29 26.63
CA GLU A 613 0.27 2.99 25.77
C GLU A 613 -0.06 4.35 26.38
N ARG A 614 0.40 5.42 25.73
CA ARG A 614 0.00 6.77 26.10
C ARG A 614 -1.49 6.89 25.85
N VAL A 615 -2.17 7.44 26.84
CA VAL A 615 -3.60 7.64 26.77
C VAL A 615 -3.94 8.69 25.71
N LEU A 616 -4.78 8.36 24.72
CA LEU A 616 -5.29 9.29 23.70
C LEU A 616 -6.09 10.44 24.33
N VAL A 617 -6.97 10.04 25.24
CA VAL A 617 -7.96 10.87 25.90
C VAL A 617 -7.69 10.85 27.39
N TYR A 618 -7.36 11.99 27.97
CA TYR A 618 -7.10 12.13 29.38
C TYR A 618 -8.36 12.08 30.25
N ALA A 619 -9.47 12.60 29.74
CA ALA A 619 -10.74 12.65 30.45
C ALA A 619 -11.91 12.29 29.51
N ALA A 620 -12.75 11.34 29.92
CA ALA A 620 -14.00 11.02 29.24
C ALA A 620 -15.18 11.66 29.96
N ILE A 621 -16.03 12.38 29.25
CA ILE A 621 -17.24 13.02 29.81
C ILE A 621 -18.43 12.11 29.56
N TYR A 622 -19.12 11.73 30.62
CA TYR A 622 -20.34 10.91 30.58
C TYR A 622 -21.46 11.62 31.34
N SER A 623 -22.69 11.60 30.83
CA SER A 623 -23.85 12.21 31.49
C SER A 623 -24.79 11.11 32.01
N ILE A 624 -25.28 11.29 33.24
CA ILE A 624 -26.25 10.42 33.92
C ILE A 624 -27.53 11.22 34.12
N GLY A 625 -28.61 10.80 33.46
CA GLY A 625 -29.94 11.39 33.61
C GLY A 625 -30.94 10.89 32.58
N CYS A 626 -32.24 11.15 32.80
CA CYS A 626 -33.31 10.80 31.86
C CYS A 626 -33.32 11.68 30.59
N ARG A 627 -32.54 12.76 30.56
CA ARG A 627 -32.36 13.64 29.39
C ARG A 627 -30.89 13.75 29.03
N PRO A 628 -30.51 13.59 27.75
CA PRO A 628 -29.12 13.73 27.33
C PRO A 628 -28.68 15.20 27.45
N GLN A 629 -27.76 15.49 28.38
CA GLN A 629 -27.23 16.84 28.64
C GLN A 629 -26.17 17.26 27.60
N THR A 630 -26.48 17.13 26.31
CA THR A 630 -25.52 17.34 25.20
C THR A 630 -24.93 18.74 25.17
N LYS A 631 -25.71 19.77 25.53
CA LYS A 631 -25.26 21.16 25.58
C LYS A 631 -24.22 21.40 26.68
N GLU A 632 -24.40 20.78 27.83
CA GLU A 632 -23.49 20.91 28.99
C GLU A 632 -22.22 20.08 28.76
N GLN A 633 -22.34 18.87 28.19
CA GLN A 633 -21.21 18.07 27.73
C GLN A 633 -20.36 18.84 26.71
N ALA A 634 -21.00 19.47 25.72
CA ALA A 634 -20.31 20.27 24.71
C ALA A 634 -19.62 21.51 25.30
N SER A 635 -20.27 22.21 26.25
CA SER A 635 -19.67 23.34 26.95
C SER A 635 -18.45 22.90 27.77
N LEU A 636 -18.58 21.81 28.54
CA LEU A 636 -17.50 21.29 29.36
C LEU A 636 -16.31 20.81 28.51
N VAL A 637 -16.56 20.05 27.43
CA VAL A 637 -15.45 19.57 26.58
C VAL A 637 -14.73 20.74 25.90
N LYS A 638 -15.47 21.79 25.50
CA LYS A 638 -14.89 23.04 24.98
C LYS A 638 -13.99 23.71 26.02
N ASP A 639 -14.45 23.82 27.26
CA ASP A 639 -13.67 24.46 28.34
C ASP A 639 -12.41 23.65 28.67
N LEU A 640 -12.49 22.32 28.64
CA LEU A 640 -11.33 21.43 28.79
C LEU A 640 -10.33 21.57 27.63
N TRP A 641 -10.79 21.61 26.38
CA TRP A 641 -9.93 21.80 25.20
C TRP A 641 -9.24 23.18 25.20
N ASN A 642 -9.97 24.24 25.54
CA ASN A 642 -9.40 25.60 25.68
C ASN A 642 -8.30 25.67 26.75
N ASN A 643 -8.31 24.72 27.69
CA ASN A 643 -7.31 24.57 28.74
C ASN A 643 -6.25 23.50 28.45
N GLY A 644 -6.18 22.99 27.22
CA GLY A 644 -5.15 22.02 26.81
C GLY A 644 -5.39 20.58 27.32
N VAL A 645 -6.56 20.29 27.90
CA VAL A 645 -6.91 18.94 28.37
C VAL A 645 -7.48 18.13 27.21
N ARG A 646 -6.87 16.96 26.91
CA ARG A 646 -7.38 16.02 25.91
C ARG A 646 -8.61 15.31 26.44
N ALA A 647 -9.80 15.80 26.13
CA ALA A 647 -11.06 15.22 26.60
C ALA A 647 -11.96 14.73 25.44
N THR A 648 -12.82 13.74 25.71
CA THR A 648 -13.84 13.24 24.77
C THR A 648 -15.20 13.14 25.46
N VAL A 649 -16.28 13.20 24.69
CA VAL A 649 -17.64 12.89 25.18
C VAL A 649 -17.97 11.43 24.83
N LEU A 650 -18.60 10.71 25.76
CA LEU A 650 -19.11 9.35 25.56
C LEU A 650 -20.62 9.39 25.34
N ASP A 651 -21.01 9.45 24.07
CA ASP A 651 -22.40 9.50 23.59
C ASP A 651 -22.99 8.11 23.28
N HIS A 652 -22.14 7.15 22.94
CA HIS A 652 -22.48 5.77 22.55
C HIS A 652 -22.61 4.80 23.73
N CYS A 653 -22.21 5.21 24.93
CA CYS A 653 -22.31 4.39 26.15
C CYS A 653 -23.74 4.49 26.72
N GLN A 654 -24.41 3.35 26.89
CA GLN A 654 -25.78 3.30 27.42
C GLN A 654 -25.81 3.28 28.96
N SER A 655 -24.71 2.85 29.58
CA SER A 655 -24.56 2.79 31.03
C SER A 655 -23.21 3.34 31.49
N LEU A 656 -23.14 3.67 32.79
CA LEU A 656 -21.87 4.04 33.42
C LEU A 656 -20.85 2.89 33.38
N ASP A 657 -21.33 1.64 33.45
CA ASP A 657 -20.47 0.46 33.35
C ASP A 657 -19.86 0.36 31.95
N ASP A 658 -20.61 0.64 30.89
CA ASP A 658 -20.09 0.69 29.51
C ASP A 658 -19.04 1.81 29.36
N ALA A 659 -19.31 2.99 29.93
CA ALA A 659 -18.35 4.10 29.94
C ALA A 659 -17.06 3.74 30.68
N GLN A 660 -17.16 3.01 31.80
CA GLN A 660 -16.01 2.51 32.52
C GLN A 660 -15.25 1.42 31.75
N ILE A 661 -15.95 0.48 31.10
CA ILE A 661 -15.33 -0.55 30.26
C ILE A 661 -14.57 0.11 29.11
N TRP A 662 -15.20 1.07 28.42
CA TRP A 662 -14.56 1.82 27.34
C TRP A 662 -13.32 2.56 27.82
N CYS A 663 -13.40 3.24 28.97
CA CYS A 663 -12.23 3.92 29.55
C CYS A 663 -11.13 2.95 29.96
N ARG A 664 -11.47 1.76 30.48
CA ARG A 664 -10.49 0.70 30.78
C ARG A 664 -9.84 0.14 29.52
N GLU A 665 -10.61 -0.12 28.46
CA GLU A 665 -10.10 -0.61 27.18
C GLU A 665 -9.21 0.42 26.46
N LYS A 666 -9.50 1.71 26.61
CA LYS A 666 -8.76 2.82 25.99
C LYS A 666 -7.74 3.48 26.91
N ASN A 667 -7.47 2.89 28.08
CA ASN A 667 -6.56 3.39 29.11
C ASN A 667 -6.85 4.84 29.59
N VAL A 668 -8.09 5.32 29.50
CA VAL A 668 -8.50 6.67 29.92
C VAL A 668 -8.49 6.78 31.45
N PRO A 669 -7.69 7.71 32.04
CA PRO A 669 -7.45 7.72 33.48
C PRO A 669 -8.58 8.39 34.28
N HIS A 670 -9.37 9.26 33.65
CA HIS A 670 -10.42 10.02 34.33
C HIS A 670 -11.75 9.96 33.58
N ILE A 671 -12.83 9.76 34.33
CA ILE A 671 -14.21 9.92 33.85
C ILE A 671 -14.83 11.09 34.60
N VAL A 672 -15.32 12.07 33.86
CA VAL A 672 -16.08 13.22 34.35
C VAL A 672 -17.56 12.94 34.17
N ILE A 673 -18.28 12.80 35.27
CA ILE A 673 -19.71 12.49 35.28
C ILE A 673 -20.51 13.77 35.50
N LEU A 674 -21.44 14.04 34.59
CA LEU A 674 -22.51 15.02 34.75
C LEU A 674 -23.74 14.32 35.30
N LYS A 675 -24.34 14.85 36.37
CA LYS A 675 -25.53 14.27 36.99
C LYS A 675 -26.66 15.28 36.99
N ASP A 676 -27.84 14.86 36.56
CA ASP A 676 -29.08 15.61 36.76
C ASP A 676 -29.44 15.59 38.26
N THR A 677 -29.53 16.75 38.88
CA THR A 677 -29.76 16.86 40.34
C THR A 677 -31.21 16.56 40.70
N GLU A 678 -31.60 15.29 40.84
CA GLU A 678 -32.76 14.89 41.65
C GLU A 678 -32.54 13.58 42.45
N VAL A 679 -33.34 13.45 43.50
CA VAL A 679 -33.17 12.69 44.75
C VAL A 679 -32.90 11.19 44.56
N GLY A 680 -31.76 10.73 45.08
CA GLY A 680 -31.43 9.31 45.17
C GLY A 680 -30.01 9.08 45.68
N SER A 681 -29.87 8.84 46.99
CA SER A 681 -28.61 8.59 47.67
C SER A 681 -28.00 7.25 47.24
N ALA A 682 -26.94 7.30 46.43
CA ALA A 682 -25.97 6.22 46.34
C ALA A 682 -24.66 6.70 46.98
N ARG A 683 -24.30 6.13 48.13
CA ARG A 683 -23.06 6.43 48.84
C ARG A 683 -21.86 5.98 48.00
N TYR A 684 -21.13 6.94 47.43
CA TYR A 684 -19.74 6.76 47.04
C TYR A 684 -18.94 7.98 47.52
N THR A 685 -17.63 7.83 47.74
CA THR A 685 -16.77 8.90 48.24
C THR A 685 -16.65 10.03 47.21
N GLU A 686 -17.54 11.02 47.30
CA GLU A 686 -17.63 12.18 46.40
C GLU A 686 -16.68 13.31 46.83
N ARG A 687 -15.82 13.77 45.91
CA ARG A 687 -15.29 15.15 45.96
C ARG A 687 -16.04 15.95 44.90
N LYS A 688 -16.95 16.82 45.34
CA LYS A 688 -17.56 17.86 44.49
C LYS A 688 -16.48 18.89 44.17
N MET A 689 -16.28 19.21 42.89
CA MET A 689 -15.23 20.12 42.44
C MET A 689 -15.81 21.22 41.55
N MET A 690 -15.28 22.44 41.68
CA MET A 690 -15.57 23.56 40.77
C MET A 690 -14.84 23.37 39.42
N LEU A 691 -15.29 24.01 38.34
CA LEU A 691 -14.67 23.88 37.01
C LEU A 691 -13.17 24.24 37.01
N GLY A 692 -12.77 25.27 37.77
CA GLY A 692 -11.36 25.64 37.94
C GLY A 692 -10.54 24.52 38.61
N GLU A 693 -11.05 23.96 39.70
CA GLU A 693 -10.41 22.84 40.41
C GLU A 693 -10.35 21.57 39.57
N LEU A 694 -11.39 21.31 38.76
CA LEU A 694 -11.42 20.21 37.80
C LEU A 694 -10.30 20.34 36.77
N ILE A 695 -10.13 21.54 36.20
CA ILE A 695 -9.08 21.82 35.22
C ILE A 695 -7.70 21.65 35.86
N ASP A 696 -7.49 22.17 37.06
CA ASP A 696 -6.22 22.07 37.77
C ASP A 696 -5.88 20.61 38.13
N VAL A 697 -6.85 19.83 38.61
CA VAL A 697 -6.66 18.40 38.88
C VAL A 697 -6.30 17.64 37.60
N LEU A 698 -7.00 17.89 36.50
CA LEU A 698 -6.73 17.22 35.23
C LEU A 698 -5.38 17.66 34.63
N LYS A 699 -4.98 18.92 34.79
CA LYS A 699 -3.67 19.43 34.35
C LYS A 699 -2.52 18.87 35.18
N CYS A 700 -2.56 18.98 36.51
CA CYS A 700 -1.50 18.46 37.38
C CYS A 700 -1.33 16.94 37.22
N CYS A 701 -2.42 16.22 36.96
CA CYS A 701 -2.36 14.79 36.71
C CYS A 701 -1.88 14.47 35.27
N ALA A 702 -2.09 15.36 34.29
CA ALA A 702 -1.54 15.23 32.94
C ALA A 702 -0.02 15.48 32.94
N GLU A 703 0.43 16.48 33.70
CA GLU A 703 1.85 16.82 33.91
C GLU A 703 2.60 15.70 34.64
N SER A 704 2.03 15.15 35.72
CA SER A 704 2.65 14.01 36.44
C SER A 704 2.60 12.68 35.69
N ALA A 705 1.75 12.53 34.67
CA ALA A 705 1.78 11.40 33.73
C ALA A 705 2.80 11.62 32.59
N SER A 706 3.21 12.87 32.32
CA SER A 706 4.31 13.20 31.40
C SER A 706 5.70 13.28 32.08
N ASP A 707 5.77 13.52 33.39
CA ASP A 707 6.99 13.86 34.14
C ASP A 707 7.64 12.74 34.98
N THR A 708 7.45 11.46 34.65
CA THR A 708 8.26 10.40 35.31
C THR A 708 9.73 10.35 34.87
N THR A 709 10.24 11.31 34.09
CA THR A 709 11.67 11.42 33.76
C THR A 709 12.16 12.87 33.63
N GLU A 710 12.04 13.67 34.68
CA GLU A 710 12.99 14.77 34.95
C GLU A 710 13.37 14.79 36.42
N THR A 711 14.51 14.17 36.75
CA THR A 711 15.31 14.55 37.92
C THR A 711 16.69 13.94 37.79
N LEU A 712 17.69 14.77 37.46
CA LEU A 712 19.11 14.55 37.77
C LEU A 712 19.88 15.85 37.50
N VAL A 713 19.96 16.74 38.50
CA VAL A 713 21.07 17.69 38.69
C VAL A 713 21.30 17.82 40.22
N PRO A 714 22.55 17.87 40.71
CA PRO A 714 22.95 17.22 41.96
C PRO A 714 22.87 18.09 43.21
N HIS A 715 22.81 17.40 44.34
CA HIS A 715 22.88 17.94 45.69
C HIS A 715 24.06 18.89 45.91
N THR A 716 23.75 20.08 46.43
CA THR A 716 24.63 20.78 47.37
C THR A 716 23.88 20.95 48.68
N ARG A 717 24.38 20.25 49.72
CA ARG A 717 23.95 20.42 51.11
C ARG A 717 24.55 21.72 51.65
N GLN A 718 23.75 22.50 52.36
CA GLN A 718 24.23 23.29 53.48
C GLN A 718 23.10 23.52 54.49
N ASP A 719 23.52 23.61 55.74
CA ASP A 719 22.81 23.19 56.95
C ASP A 719 21.90 24.25 57.60
N SER A 720 21.09 23.73 58.53
CA SER A 720 20.80 24.31 59.85
C SER A 720 19.87 25.53 60.02
N MET A 721 18.75 25.24 60.69
CA MET A 721 18.23 25.87 61.93
C MET A 721 18.04 27.40 62.09
N ASN A 722 16.87 27.67 62.69
CA ASN A 722 16.55 28.66 63.72
C ASN A 722 16.15 30.10 63.34
N ARG A 723 14.87 30.37 63.66
CA ARG A 723 14.35 31.47 64.49
C ARG A 723 15.17 32.77 64.58
N SER A 724 14.49 33.87 64.25
CA SER A 724 14.08 34.96 65.17
C SER A 724 14.30 36.38 64.62
N ASN A 725 13.22 37.16 64.74
CA ASN A 725 13.16 38.55 65.19
C ASN A 725 13.96 39.67 64.50
N SER A 726 13.16 40.59 63.95
CA SER A 726 12.97 41.98 64.41
C SER A 726 13.90 43.10 63.94
N LEU A 727 13.23 44.15 63.42
CA LEU A 727 13.51 45.60 63.54
C LEU A 727 14.81 46.08 62.85
N SER A 728 14.91 47.23 62.18
CA SER A 728 14.23 48.53 62.18
C SER A 728 14.66 49.23 60.87
N GLU A 729 13.87 50.15 60.29
CA GLU A 729 14.21 51.58 60.39
C GLU A 729 12.99 52.49 60.10
N THR A 730 12.86 53.47 60.99
CA THR A 730 12.02 54.68 61.05
C THR A 730 12.27 55.64 59.87
N CYS A 731 11.39 56.56 59.44
CA CYS A 731 10.74 57.65 60.19
C CYS A 731 9.71 58.37 59.26
N GLY A 732 8.48 58.65 59.69
CA GLY A 732 8.05 60.04 59.88
C GLY A 732 6.56 60.27 59.54
N SER A 733 5.81 60.75 60.53
CA SER A 733 4.38 61.16 60.56
C SER A 733 4.03 62.28 59.56
N GLN A 734 2.79 62.54 59.07
CA GLN A 734 1.51 62.75 59.78
C GLN A 734 0.28 62.57 58.83
N THR A 735 -0.79 61.97 59.36
CA THR A 735 -2.27 62.14 59.13
C THR A 735 -2.78 62.93 57.90
N THR A 736 -3.71 62.45 57.06
CA THR A 736 -5.14 62.18 57.37
C THR A 736 -5.87 61.44 56.21
N THR A 737 -6.61 60.37 56.57
CA THR A 737 -7.87 59.84 56.00
C THR A 737 -8.20 59.90 54.49
N SER A 738 -7.94 58.79 53.79
CA SER A 738 -8.89 58.10 52.89
C SER A 738 -8.28 56.76 52.45
N LEU A 739 -8.84 55.61 52.86
CA LEU A 739 -8.40 54.29 52.37
C LEU A 739 -9.43 53.73 51.38
N GLN A 740 -9.24 54.09 50.11
CA GLN A 740 -9.37 53.15 49.00
C GLN A 740 -8.03 52.41 48.83
N GLY A 741 -8.09 51.13 48.48
CA GLY A 741 -7.04 50.45 47.72
C GLY A 741 -6.01 49.63 48.49
N ILE A 742 -6.37 48.39 48.85
CA ILE A 742 -5.42 47.26 48.79
C ILE A 742 -5.97 46.29 47.76
N ALA A 743 -5.21 46.09 46.69
CA ALA A 743 -5.55 45.23 45.57
C ALA A 743 -5.78 43.78 46.03
N GLY A 744 -6.92 43.20 45.63
CA GLY A 744 -7.15 41.76 45.66
C GLY A 744 -8.51 41.31 46.20
N ASN A 745 -9.14 42.06 47.10
CA ASN A 745 -10.37 41.60 47.77
C ASN A 745 -11.66 42.12 47.11
N PRO A 746 -12.76 41.34 47.10
CA PRO A 746 -14.09 41.78 46.63
C PRO A 746 -14.62 42.95 47.47
N ILE A 747 -15.55 43.73 46.91
CA ILE A 747 -16.21 44.82 47.64
C ILE A 747 -17.22 44.20 48.62
N VAL A 748 -17.01 44.40 49.92
CA VAL A 748 -17.85 43.81 50.97
C VAL A 748 -18.70 44.87 51.67
N ASN A 749 -20.01 44.64 51.71
CA ASN A 749 -20.98 45.48 52.39
C ASN A 749 -21.52 44.78 53.65
N PHE A 750 -21.56 45.49 54.78
CA PHE A 750 -22.02 44.93 56.06
C PHE A 750 -23.41 45.43 56.46
N HIS A 751 -24.34 44.49 56.61
CA HIS A 751 -25.70 44.66 57.09
C HIS A 751 -25.85 43.97 58.44
N ILE A 752 -25.53 44.68 59.52
CA ILE A 752 -25.66 44.14 60.89
C ILE A 752 -27.08 44.40 61.39
N VAL A 753 -27.82 43.32 61.65
CA VAL A 753 -29.20 43.33 62.15
C VAL A 753 -29.20 42.72 63.55
N ILE A 754 -29.36 43.56 64.57
CA ILE A 754 -29.36 43.20 65.99
C ILE A 754 -30.59 43.87 66.65
N GLU A 755 -31.11 43.30 67.74
CA GLU A 755 -32.32 43.79 68.42
C GLU A 755 -32.15 45.23 68.95
N GLU A 756 -30.95 45.60 69.40
CA GLU A 756 -30.62 46.95 69.89
C GLU A 756 -29.70 47.74 68.94
N LYS A 757 -29.87 49.06 68.86
CA LYS A 757 -28.99 49.94 68.06
C LYS A 757 -27.59 49.97 68.67
N LEU A 758 -26.60 49.42 67.96
CA LEU A 758 -25.22 49.44 68.44
C LEU A 758 -24.55 50.82 68.35
N PRO A 759 -23.71 51.17 69.35
CA PRO A 759 -22.74 52.25 69.23
C PRO A 759 -21.79 52.04 68.05
N VAL A 760 -21.37 53.13 67.40
CA VAL A 760 -20.50 53.13 66.20
C VAL A 760 -19.22 52.32 66.41
N HIS A 761 -18.64 52.35 67.60
CA HIS A 761 -17.43 51.59 67.94
C HIS A 761 -17.67 50.08 68.02
N ALA A 762 -18.83 49.65 68.52
CA ALA A 762 -19.19 48.24 68.60
C ALA A 762 -19.49 47.67 67.20
N ARG A 763 -20.14 48.44 66.33
CA ARG A 763 -20.37 48.07 64.93
C ARG A 763 -19.05 47.80 64.18
N LYS A 764 -18.09 48.73 64.26
CA LYS A 764 -16.76 48.56 63.64
C LYS A 764 -15.98 47.35 64.19
N ARG A 765 -16.21 46.98 65.45
CA ARG A 765 -15.62 45.78 66.05
C ARG A 765 -16.18 44.51 65.42
N TYR A 766 -17.51 44.42 65.25
CA TYR A 766 -18.13 43.29 64.56
C TYR A 766 -17.70 43.19 63.09
N GLU A 767 -17.65 44.29 62.36
CA GLU A 767 -17.18 44.30 60.95
C GLU A 767 -15.75 43.77 60.83
N LYS A 768 -14.84 44.20 61.72
CA LYS A 768 -13.46 43.68 61.77
C LYS A 768 -13.39 42.20 62.15
N GLN A 769 -14.22 41.77 63.11
CA GLN A 769 -14.28 40.37 63.54
C GLN A 769 -14.78 39.47 62.41
N ILE A 770 -15.85 39.88 61.72
CA ILE A 770 -16.42 39.15 60.59
C ILE A 770 -15.39 39.10 59.45
N LEU A 771 -14.80 40.25 59.06
CA LEU A 771 -13.76 40.30 58.01
C LEU A 771 -12.61 39.35 58.30
N LYS A 772 -12.11 39.33 59.53
CA LYS A 772 -11.02 38.41 59.92
C LYS A 772 -11.43 36.94 59.79
N HIS A 773 -12.68 36.62 60.12
CA HIS A 773 -13.20 35.26 60.05
C HIS A 773 -13.40 34.78 58.61
N ILE A 774 -13.86 35.65 57.72
CA ILE A 774 -14.24 35.30 56.34
C ILE A 774 -13.15 35.61 55.31
N GLN A 775 -12.00 36.14 55.74
CA GLN A 775 -10.94 36.63 54.84
C GLN A 775 -10.47 35.55 53.85
N THR A 776 -10.35 34.30 54.31
CA THR A 776 -10.01 33.15 53.46
C THR A 776 -11.10 32.82 52.45
N THR A 777 -12.38 33.01 52.80
CA THR A 777 -13.51 32.81 51.89
C THR A 777 -13.63 33.93 50.86
N LEU A 778 -13.31 35.17 51.23
CA LEU A 778 -13.34 36.32 50.33
C LEU A 778 -12.26 36.26 49.25
N GLN A 779 -11.11 35.61 49.52
CA GLN A 779 -10.06 35.36 48.53
C GLN A 779 -10.53 34.51 47.34
N ASN A 780 -11.62 33.76 47.49
CA ASN A 780 -12.18 32.94 46.42
C ASN A 780 -13.06 33.74 45.44
N PHE A 781 -13.36 35.01 45.71
CA PHE A 781 -14.16 35.87 44.84
C PHE A 781 -13.30 36.87 44.08
N HIS A 782 -13.63 37.09 42.80
CA HIS A 782 -12.98 38.12 42.00
C HIS A 782 -13.20 39.51 42.62
N SER A 783 -12.19 40.38 42.54
CA SER A 783 -12.20 41.76 43.09
C SER A 783 -13.34 42.68 42.61
N ARG A 784 -14.14 42.27 41.61
CA ARG A 784 -15.27 43.02 41.06
C ARG A 784 -16.63 42.54 41.58
N VAL A 785 -16.67 41.40 42.27
CA VAL A 785 -17.90 40.86 42.85
C VAL A 785 -18.25 41.65 44.11
N GLN A 786 -19.50 42.10 44.22
CA GLN A 786 -20.04 42.67 45.44
C GLN A 786 -20.60 41.55 46.32
N VAL A 787 -20.14 41.52 47.57
CA VAL A 787 -20.58 40.56 48.59
C VAL A 787 -21.30 41.33 49.70
N ASP A 788 -22.61 41.11 49.83
CA ASP A 788 -23.38 41.68 50.94
C ASP A 788 -23.50 40.66 52.06
N ILE A 789 -23.09 41.05 53.26
CA ILE A 789 -23.09 40.20 54.46
C ILE A 789 -24.17 40.69 55.40
N VAL A 790 -25.17 39.86 55.64
CA VAL A 790 -26.22 40.07 56.64
C VAL A 790 -25.82 39.34 57.92
N ALA A 791 -25.33 40.10 58.89
CA ALA A 791 -24.93 39.57 60.19
C ALA A 791 -26.09 39.64 61.17
N ILE A 792 -26.46 38.50 61.75
CA ILE A 792 -27.61 38.33 62.62
C ILE A 792 -27.22 37.67 63.94
N GLU A 793 -27.77 38.13 65.04
CA GLU A 793 -27.73 37.47 66.35
C GLU A 793 -28.75 36.32 66.39
N ALA A 794 -28.37 35.18 65.81
CA ALA A 794 -29.18 33.98 65.76
C ALA A 794 -28.31 32.71 65.85
N THR A 795 -28.89 31.62 66.35
CA THR A 795 -28.21 30.31 66.42
C THR A 795 -28.04 29.72 65.02
N ALA A 796 -27.06 28.83 64.85
CA ALA A 796 -26.79 28.17 63.56
C ALA A 796 -28.05 27.51 62.93
N VAL A 797 -28.97 27.00 63.76
CA VAL A 797 -30.24 26.37 63.31
C VAL A 797 -31.18 27.38 62.63
N VAL A 798 -31.26 28.61 63.16
CA VAL A 798 -32.09 29.68 62.60
C VAL A 798 -31.47 30.20 61.30
N VAL A 799 -30.14 30.39 61.28
CA VAL A 799 -29.39 30.78 60.07
C VAL A 799 -29.62 29.77 58.95
N GLN A 800 -29.55 28.47 59.26
CA GLN A 800 -29.76 27.40 58.27
C GLN A 800 -31.23 27.34 57.80
N SER A 801 -32.20 27.55 58.70
CA SER A 801 -33.62 27.57 58.34
C SER A 801 -33.98 28.76 57.44
N LEU A 802 -33.40 29.94 57.70
CA LEU A 802 -33.55 31.13 56.86
C LEU A 802 -32.91 30.93 55.48
N LEU A 803 -31.74 30.27 55.43
CA LEU A 803 -31.08 29.93 54.17
C LEU A 803 -31.94 28.98 53.32
N ILE A 804 -32.46 27.90 53.91
CA ILE A 804 -33.34 26.94 53.21
C ILE A 804 -34.58 27.65 52.64
N ALA A 805 -35.17 28.57 53.40
CA ALA A 805 -36.32 29.34 52.93
C ALA A 805 -35.97 30.29 51.76
N LEU A 806 -34.74 30.80 51.68
CA LEU A 806 -34.25 31.60 50.55
C LEU A 806 -33.93 30.78 49.29
N TYR A 807 -33.78 29.45 49.42
CA TYR A 807 -33.57 28.52 48.30
C TYR A 807 -34.88 28.00 47.68
N VAL A 808 -36.04 28.32 48.27
CA VAL A 808 -37.35 28.06 47.67
C VAL A 808 -37.52 28.98 46.45
N ASP A 809 -37.75 28.37 45.29
CA ASP A 809 -37.98 28.92 43.94
C ASP A 809 -37.41 30.35 43.65
N PRO A 810 -36.37 30.49 42.81
CA PRO A 810 -35.66 31.76 42.59
C PRO A 810 -36.50 32.88 41.93
N SER A 811 -37.74 32.60 41.51
CA SER A 811 -38.57 33.51 40.72
C SER A 811 -39.83 34.00 41.44
N ASP A 812 -40.21 33.40 42.58
CA ASP A 812 -41.47 33.68 43.26
C ASP A 812 -41.24 34.27 44.67
N ALA A 813 -41.42 35.59 44.79
CA ALA A 813 -41.31 36.30 46.06
C ALA A 813 -42.36 35.85 47.10
N LYS A 814 -43.56 35.41 46.66
CA LYS A 814 -44.63 34.94 47.57
C LYS A 814 -44.32 33.57 48.16
N ALA A 815 -43.70 32.68 47.39
CA ALA A 815 -43.27 31.36 47.89
C ALA A 815 -42.16 31.50 48.95
N VAL A 816 -41.21 32.40 48.73
CA VAL A 816 -40.16 32.74 49.71
C VAL A 816 -40.77 33.37 50.97
N GLU A 817 -41.73 34.28 50.81
CA GLU A 817 -42.48 34.89 51.94
C GLU A 817 -43.21 33.84 52.79
N GLN A 818 -43.89 32.88 52.16
CA GLN A 818 -44.54 31.77 52.87
C GLN A 818 -43.52 30.88 53.59
N ALA A 819 -42.43 30.51 52.94
CA ALA A 819 -41.37 29.67 53.52
C ALA A 819 -40.71 30.33 54.74
N ILE A 820 -40.44 31.64 54.66
CA ILE A 820 -39.88 32.40 55.78
C ILE A 820 -40.94 32.61 56.87
N GLY A 821 -42.21 32.81 56.52
CA GLY A 821 -43.34 32.85 57.46
C GLY A 821 -43.40 31.62 58.37
N VAL A 822 -43.17 30.43 57.80
CA VAL A 822 -43.08 29.17 58.58
C VAL A 822 -41.92 29.19 59.59
N VAL A 823 -40.76 29.75 59.22
CA VAL A 823 -39.61 29.90 60.12
C VAL A 823 -39.93 30.90 61.25
N VAL A 824 -40.58 32.01 60.92
CA VAL A 824 -41.00 33.04 61.88
C VAL A 824 -42.04 32.49 62.87
N ASP A 825 -43.00 31.70 62.40
CA ASP A 825 -44.02 31.07 63.24
C ASP A 825 -43.45 30.00 64.19
N LYS A 826 -42.36 29.34 63.80
CA LYS A 826 -41.63 28.38 64.63
C LYS A 826 -40.83 29.05 65.75
N HIS A 827 -40.48 30.33 65.60
CA HIS A 827 -39.68 31.12 66.55
C HIS A 827 -40.43 32.35 67.09
N ARG A 828 -41.63 32.13 67.69
CA ARG A 828 -42.56 33.20 68.14
C ARG A 828 -41.95 34.28 69.04
N ARG A 829 -40.94 33.95 69.87
CA ARG A 829 -40.30 34.91 70.79
C ARG A 829 -39.46 35.99 70.07
N GLN A 830 -38.98 35.70 68.86
CA GLN A 830 -38.12 36.60 68.07
C GLN A 830 -38.84 37.13 66.81
N ARG A 831 -40.18 37.07 66.76
CA ARG A 831 -40.99 37.38 65.58
C ARG A 831 -40.67 38.75 64.96
N LYS A 832 -40.62 39.81 65.78
CA LYS A 832 -40.32 41.18 65.30
C LYS A 832 -38.90 41.31 64.73
N TYR A 833 -37.95 40.59 65.31
CA TYR A 833 -36.56 40.60 64.91
C TYR A 833 -36.34 39.82 63.60
N LEU A 834 -36.90 38.61 63.48
CA LEU A 834 -36.86 37.82 62.25
C LEU A 834 -37.59 38.48 61.09
N GLN A 835 -38.68 39.20 61.35
CA GLN A 835 -39.42 39.95 60.33
C GLN A 835 -38.59 41.10 59.74
N ARG A 836 -37.74 41.76 60.56
CA ARG A 836 -36.80 42.78 60.10
C ARG A 836 -35.65 42.20 59.28
N ILE A 837 -35.14 41.03 59.67
CA ILE A 837 -34.14 40.28 58.89
C ILE A 837 -34.73 39.91 57.52
N TYR A 838 -35.98 39.44 57.52
CA TYR A 838 -36.73 39.07 56.32
C TYR A 838 -36.89 40.23 55.33
N GLU A 839 -37.35 41.40 55.78
CA GLU A 839 -37.50 42.60 54.94
C GLU A 839 -36.16 43.00 54.29
N GLN A 840 -35.07 42.90 55.06
CA GLN A 840 -33.73 43.22 54.57
C GLN A 840 -33.19 42.19 53.57
N LEU A 841 -33.47 40.90 53.77
CA LEU A 841 -33.11 39.84 52.84
C LEU A 841 -33.88 39.94 51.52
N LEU A 842 -35.18 40.26 51.56
CA LEU A 842 -35.99 40.48 50.37
C LEU A 842 -35.52 41.70 49.57
N GLN A 843 -35.26 42.82 50.25
CA GLN A 843 -34.73 44.02 49.61
C GLN A 843 -33.39 43.74 48.91
N LEU A 844 -32.47 43.02 49.58
CA LEU A 844 -31.19 42.66 48.97
C LEU A 844 -31.33 41.68 47.79
N LYS A 845 -32.25 40.71 47.90
CA LYS A 845 -32.47 39.66 46.89
C LYS A 845 -33.23 40.16 45.66
N PHE A 846 -34.32 40.90 45.83
CA PHE A 846 -35.25 41.27 44.76
C PHE A 846 -35.17 42.73 44.31
N GLU A 847 -34.84 43.69 45.19
CA GLU A 847 -34.75 45.11 44.80
C GLU A 847 -33.33 45.50 44.36
N LYS A 848 -32.30 45.00 45.04
CA LYS A 848 -30.89 45.37 44.78
C LYS A 848 -30.13 44.41 43.88
N HIS A 849 -30.73 43.27 43.50
CA HIS A 849 -30.12 42.24 42.63
C HIS A 849 -28.67 41.87 43.01
N VAL A 850 -28.43 41.63 44.29
CA VAL A 850 -27.10 41.31 44.80
C VAL A 850 -26.59 39.98 44.20
N THR A 851 -25.35 39.98 43.72
CA THR A 851 -24.69 38.81 43.10
C THR A 851 -24.37 37.70 44.10
N VAL A 852 -23.93 38.07 45.31
CA VAL A 852 -23.56 37.14 46.39
C VAL A 852 -24.06 37.69 47.73
N LEU A 853 -24.92 36.93 48.40
CA LEU A 853 -25.48 37.24 49.72
C LEU A 853 -24.95 36.25 50.74
N MET A 854 -24.33 36.71 51.82
CA MET A 854 -23.87 35.86 52.92
C MET A 854 -24.67 36.15 54.19
N ILE A 855 -25.11 35.10 54.88
CA ILE A 855 -25.72 35.24 56.21
C ILE A 855 -24.71 34.77 57.25
N TYR A 856 -24.44 35.63 58.23
CA TYR A 856 -23.47 35.40 59.30
C TYR A 856 -24.15 35.39 60.67
N GLY A 857 -24.07 34.29 61.41
CA GLY A 857 -24.55 34.17 62.78
C GLY A 857 -23.51 34.68 63.77
N LEU A 858 -23.82 35.75 64.50
CA LEU A 858 -22.92 36.39 65.46
C LEU A 858 -22.67 35.57 66.74
N HIS A 859 -23.59 34.67 67.09
CA HIS A 859 -23.47 33.82 68.29
C HIS A 859 -22.44 32.71 68.14
N ASP A 860 -22.50 32.00 67.00
CA ASP A 860 -21.73 30.77 66.78
C ASP A 860 -20.67 30.94 65.67
N ASN A 861 -20.49 32.16 65.14
CA ASN A 861 -19.69 32.46 63.95
C ASN A 861 -20.06 31.59 62.71
N SER A 862 -21.33 31.13 62.64
CA SER A 862 -21.79 30.31 61.52
C SER A 862 -21.96 31.16 60.26
N MET A 863 -21.47 30.69 59.12
CA MET A 863 -21.55 31.42 57.85
C MET A 863 -22.08 30.51 56.75
N ASN A 864 -23.07 30.99 56.01
CA ASN A 864 -23.57 30.32 54.80
C ASN A 864 -23.74 31.36 53.67
N CYS A 865 -23.38 30.98 52.44
CA CYS A 865 -23.46 31.85 51.26
C CYS A 865 -24.60 31.42 50.32
N TRP A 866 -25.22 32.41 49.69
CA TRP A 866 -26.20 32.27 48.60
C TRP A 866 -25.68 33.07 47.39
N GLY A 867 -25.61 32.45 46.22
CA GLY A 867 -25.13 33.08 45.00
C GLY A 867 -25.79 32.49 43.75
N LYS A 868 -26.00 33.33 42.74
CA LYS A 868 -26.55 32.93 41.44
C LYS A 868 -25.38 32.48 40.56
N GLU A 869 -25.09 31.19 40.50
CA GLU A 869 -24.25 30.62 39.44
C GLU A 869 -24.90 29.35 38.86
N PRO A 870 -24.88 29.17 37.53
CA PRO A 870 -25.26 27.94 36.87
C PRO A 870 -24.06 26.98 36.97
N SER A 871 -23.96 26.22 38.05
CA SER A 871 -22.92 25.21 38.18
C SER A 871 -23.55 23.82 38.19
N CYS A 872 -23.55 23.19 37.01
CA CYS A 872 -23.63 21.73 36.93
C CYS A 872 -22.52 21.18 37.85
N LEU A 873 -22.90 20.37 38.83
CA LEU A 873 -21.97 19.71 39.73
C LEU A 873 -21.25 18.60 38.94
N TYR A 874 -19.93 18.70 38.81
CA TYR A 874 -19.10 17.70 38.14
C TYR A 874 -18.53 16.72 39.17
N THR A 875 -18.63 15.41 38.89
CA THR A 875 -17.99 14.37 39.72
C THR A 875 -16.90 13.69 38.91
N VAL A 876 -15.65 13.70 39.39
CA VAL A 876 -14.50 13.06 38.73
C VAL A 876 -14.16 11.73 39.39
N TYR A 877 -14.07 10.68 38.59
CA TYR A 877 -13.60 9.37 39.04
C TYR A 877 -12.22 9.09 38.46
N LYS A 878 -11.25 8.78 39.34
CA LYS A 878 -9.96 8.25 38.94
C LYS A 878 -10.09 6.75 38.70
N CYS A 879 -9.81 6.29 37.49
CA CYS A 879 -9.72 4.87 37.20
C CYS A 879 -8.52 4.28 37.95
N LYS A 880 -8.72 3.23 38.76
CA LYS A 880 -7.61 2.58 39.47
C LYS A 880 -6.67 1.91 38.45
N PRO A 881 -5.36 2.20 38.47
CA PRO A 881 -4.40 1.46 37.65
C PRO A 881 -4.28 0.03 38.17
N ILE A 882 -4.00 -0.91 37.26
CA ILE A 882 -3.69 -2.30 37.62
C ILE A 882 -2.34 -2.28 38.37
N SER A 883 -2.38 -2.35 39.69
CA SER A 883 -1.19 -2.72 40.46
C SER A 883 -0.82 -4.16 40.09
N LYS A 884 0.40 -4.35 39.57
CA LYS A 884 1.04 -5.64 39.32
C LYS A 884 0.62 -6.67 40.36
N PHE A 885 0.10 -7.81 39.91
CA PHE A 885 -0.09 -8.98 40.76
C PHE A 885 1.24 -9.31 41.47
N PRO A 886 1.28 -9.40 42.81
CA PRO A 886 2.40 -10.01 43.47
C PRO A 886 2.38 -11.51 43.17
N SER A 887 3.55 -12.02 42.87
CA SER A 887 3.88 -13.42 42.59
C SER A 887 3.17 -14.38 43.55
N ARG A 888 2.61 -15.45 42.95
CA ARG A 888 2.19 -16.73 43.53
C ARG A 888 2.55 -16.89 45.02
N HIS A 889 1.55 -16.96 45.90
CA HIS A 889 1.54 -17.88 47.06
C HIS A 889 0.08 -18.25 47.39
N GLN A 890 -0.08 -19.53 47.77
CA GLN A 890 -1.33 -20.25 48.02
C GLN A 890 -2.16 -19.61 49.13
N LEU A 891 -3.48 -19.54 48.95
CA LEU A 891 -4.45 -19.66 50.05
C LEU A 891 -5.78 -20.21 49.49
N ASN A 892 -6.06 -21.46 49.86
CA ASN A 892 -7.33 -22.17 49.65
C ASN A 892 -8.39 -21.57 50.58
N ILE A 893 -9.41 -20.88 50.06
CA ILE A 893 -10.71 -20.76 50.74
C ILE A 893 -11.83 -20.84 49.69
N SER A 894 -12.62 -21.90 49.80
CA SER A 894 -13.84 -22.20 49.05
C SER A 894 -15.03 -21.42 49.59
N PHE A 895 -15.80 -20.73 48.73
CA PHE A 895 -17.24 -20.51 48.93
C PHE A 895 -17.97 -20.43 47.58
N GLN A 896 -19.12 -21.11 47.52
CA GLN A 896 -19.93 -21.37 46.33
C GLN A 896 -20.94 -20.24 46.02
N LEU A 897 -20.90 -19.78 44.74
CA LEU A 897 -21.97 -19.37 43.81
C LEU A 897 -22.88 -18.16 44.17
N PRO A 898 -23.45 -17.41 43.18
CA PRO A 898 -23.74 -17.80 41.80
C PRO A 898 -23.22 -16.85 40.71
N ARG A 899 -22.62 -17.41 39.64
CA ARG A 899 -22.31 -16.68 38.42
C ARG A 899 -23.54 -16.62 37.51
N LEU A 900 -24.05 -15.41 37.32
CA LEU A 900 -24.87 -15.03 36.18
C LEU A 900 -24.13 -15.37 34.88
N ARG A 901 -24.88 -15.98 33.95
CA ARG A 901 -24.41 -16.45 32.64
C ARG A 901 -23.94 -15.27 31.78
N THR A 902 -22.69 -15.34 31.33
CA THR A 902 -22.19 -14.60 30.16
C THR A 902 -21.66 -15.61 29.13
N ASN A 903 -22.31 -15.61 27.97
CA ASN A 903 -21.95 -16.18 26.66
C ASN A 903 -21.70 -17.71 26.52
N PRO A 904 -22.15 -18.31 25.40
CA PRO A 904 -22.14 -19.75 25.19
C PRO A 904 -20.71 -20.23 24.95
N LEU A 905 -20.28 -21.22 25.73
CA LEU A 905 -19.05 -21.97 25.48
C LEU A 905 -19.11 -22.55 24.06
N LEU A 906 -18.07 -22.30 23.25
CA LEU A 906 -17.80 -23.04 22.03
C LEU A 906 -17.82 -24.53 22.37
N GLN A 907 -18.80 -25.27 21.84
CA GLN A 907 -18.88 -26.72 22.04
C GLN A 907 -17.59 -27.38 21.59
N THR A 908 -17.00 -28.20 22.45
CA THR A 908 -15.80 -28.96 22.09
C THR A 908 -16.16 -30.05 21.07
N HIS A 909 -15.19 -30.51 20.27
CA HIS A 909 -15.42 -31.57 19.28
C HIS A 909 -15.87 -32.88 19.95
N TYR A 910 -15.52 -33.08 21.22
CA TYR A 910 -15.99 -34.22 22.02
C TYR A 910 -17.47 -34.07 22.40
N GLU A 911 -17.91 -32.86 22.75
CA GLU A 911 -19.33 -32.56 23.05
C GLU A 911 -20.22 -32.69 21.81
N ILE A 912 -19.72 -32.31 20.62
CA ILE A 912 -20.42 -32.50 19.34
C ILE A 912 -20.69 -34.00 19.06
N LEU A 913 -19.78 -34.89 19.45
CA LEU A 913 -19.95 -36.34 19.37
C LEU A 913 -20.62 -36.97 20.61
N GLY A 914 -20.94 -36.18 21.65
CA GLY A 914 -21.51 -36.68 22.91
C GLY A 914 -20.56 -37.56 23.72
N LEU A 915 -19.25 -37.42 23.53
CA LEU A 915 -18.22 -38.25 24.16
C LEU A 915 -17.37 -37.47 25.16
N LYS A 916 -16.71 -38.19 26.08
CA LYS A 916 -15.73 -37.61 27.01
C LYS A 916 -14.32 -37.71 26.41
N GLN A 917 -13.42 -36.79 26.78
CA GLN A 917 -12.03 -36.70 26.27
C GLN A 917 -11.22 -38.01 26.39
N ASN A 918 -11.58 -38.89 27.31
CA ASN A 918 -10.93 -40.19 27.53
C ASN A 918 -11.50 -41.35 26.67
N CYS A 919 -12.37 -41.07 25.70
CA CYS A 919 -13.02 -42.11 24.88
C CYS A 919 -12.05 -42.85 23.94
N SER A 920 -12.35 -44.10 23.60
CA SER A 920 -11.56 -44.88 22.65
C SER A 920 -11.84 -44.47 21.20
N SER A 921 -10.92 -44.76 20.28
CA SER A 921 -11.12 -44.45 18.84
C SER A 921 -12.31 -45.20 18.24
N GLN A 922 -12.69 -46.35 18.83
CA GLN A 922 -13.87 -47.11 18.43
C GLN A 922 -15.16 -46.39 18.84
N GLN A 923 -15.22 -45.87 20.07
CA GLN A 923 -16.35 -45.07 20.55
C GLN A 923 -16.57 -43.79 19.73
N ILE A 924 -15.49 -43.13 19.27
CA ILE A 924 -15.55 -41.96 18.39
C ILE A 924 -16.20 -42.30 17.04
N ARG A 925 -15.86 -43.46 16.47
CA ARG A 925 -16.43 -43.94 15.21
C ARG A 925 -17.90 -44.32 15.37
N ASP A 926 -18.24 -45.04 16.43
CA ASP A 926 -19.62 -45.48 16.68
C ASP A 926 -20.56 -44.30 16.95
N ALA A 927 -20.09 -43.32 17.73
CA ALA A 927 -20.82 -42.08 17.98
C ALA A 927 -21.07 -41.30 16.69
N PHE A 928 -20.04 -41.11 15.85
CA PHE A 928 -20.18 -40.45 14.56
C PHE A 928 -21.19 -41.15 13.65
N VAL A 929 -21.12 -42.47 13.52
CA VAL A 929 -22.06 -43.25 12.69
C VAL A 929 -23.49 -43.16 13.21
N SER A 930 -23.69 -43.16 14.53
CA SER A 930 -25.03 -43.06 15.13
C SER A 930 -25.67 -41.68 14.96
N ILE A 931 -24.88 -40.62 15.11
CA ILE A 931 -25.37 -39.23 15.02
C ILE A 931 -25.53 -38.82 13.56
N SER A 932 -24.58 -39.18 12.67
CA SER A 932 -24.64 -38.85 11.24
C SER A 932 -25.89 -39.40 10.56
N LYS A 933 -26.37 -40.58 10.95
CA LYS A 933 -27.65 -41.14 10.48
C LYS A 933 -28.88 -40.32 10.89
N LYS A 934 -28.81 -39.60 12.01
CA LYS A 934 -29.91 -38.77 12.53
C LYS A 934 -29.94 -37.36 11.95
N VAL A 935 -28.77 -36.79 11.65
CA VAL A 935 -28.63 -35.40 11.13
C VAL A 935 -28.32 -35.35 9.63
N HIS A 936 -28.40 -36.48 8.92
CA HIS A 936 -28.10 -36.51 7.49
C HIS A 936 -29.09 -35.62 6.70
N PRO A 937 -28.62 -34.74 5.80
CA PRO A 937 -29.49 -33.82 5.04
C PRO A 937 -30.58 -34.54 4.23
N ASP A 938 -30.32 -35.75 3.75
CA ASP A 938 -31.31 -36.54 3.00
C ASP A 938 -32.46 -37.10 3.85
N VAL A 939 -32.25 -37.21 5.17
CA VAL A 939 -33.26 -37.73 6.11
C VAL A 939 -34.14 -36.60 6.64
N ASN A 940 -33.60 -35.39 6.83
CA ASN A 940 -34.32 -34.20 7.28
C ASN A 940 -34.17 -33.06 6.24
N LYS A 941 -34.93 -33.14 5.13
CA LYS A 941 -34.79 -32.22 3.99
C LYS A 941 -35.33 -30.81 4.23
N ASP A 942 -36.16 -30.61 5.25
CA ASP A 942 -36.90 -29.36 5.49
C ASP A 942 -36.28 -28.48 6.60
N ASP A 943 -35.17 -28.92 7.21
CA ASP A 943 -34.48 -28.19 8.29
C ASP A 943 -33.10 -27.65 7.82
N PRO A 944 -32.95 -26.33 7.60
CA PRO A 944 -31.69 -25.74 7.14
C PRO A 944 -30.55 -25.87 8.17
N ASP A 945 -30.86 -26.06 9.46
CA ASP A 945 -29.86 -26.22 10.53
C ASP A 945 -29.27 -27.64 10.59
N CYS A 946 -29.94 -28.63 9.99
CA CYS A 946 -29.43 -30.01 9.89
C CYS A 946 -28.16 -30.09 9.04
N HIS A 947 -28.06 -29.32 7.96
CA HIS A 947 -26.85 -29.28 7.13
C HIS A 947 -25.64 -28.72 7.91
N VAL A 948 -25.86 -27.62 8.64
CA VAL A 948 -24.82 -27.00 9.49
C VAL A 948 -24.39 -27.93 10.61
N SER A 949 -25.33 -28.65 11.22
CA SER A 949 -25.06 -29.62 12.28
C SER A 949 -24.28 -30.84 11.76
N PHE A 950 -24.58 -31.30 10.55
CA PHE A 950 -23.86 -32.39 9.89
C PHE A 950 -22.42 -32.00 9.51
N LEU A 951 -22.19 -30.76 9.07
CA LEU A 951 -20.86 -30.23 8.79
C LEU A 951 -19.99 -30.19 10.06
N LYS A 952 -20.54 -29.66 11.17
CA LYS A 952 -19.87 -29.64 12.48
C LYS A 952 -19.53 -31.04 13.00
N LEU A 953 -20.43 -32.01 12.77
CA LEU A 953 -20.21 -33.41 13.12
C LEU A 953 -19.05 -34.04 12.31
N ASN A 954 -18.99 -33.76 11.01
CA ASN A 954 -17.91 -34.24 10.14
C ASN A 954 -16.56 -33.63 10.51
N GLU A 955 -16.53 -32.35 10.83
CA GLU A 955 -15.33 -31.66 11.30
C GLU A 955 -14.82 -32.29 12.61
N ALA A 956 -15.72 -32.49 13.59
CA ALA A 956 -15.43 -33.15 14.87
C ALA A 956 -14.82 -34.55 14.68
N TYR A 957 -15.41 -35.37 13.82
CA TYR A 957 -14.88 -36.70 13.52
C TYR A 957 -13.53 -36.65 12.78
N SER A 958 -13.34 -35.72 11.85
CA SER A 958 -12.09 -35.60 11.07
C SER A 958 -10.87 -35.25 11.93
N VAL A 959 -11.08 -34.53 13.03
CA VAL A 959 -10.06 -34.15 14.00
C VAL A 959 -9.84 -35.26 15.03
N LEU A 960 -10.92 -35.82 15.60
CA LEU A 960 -10.84 -36.79 16.69
C LEU A 960 -10.54 -38.23 16.25
N SER A 961 -10.84 -38.60 15.00
CA SER A 961 -10.58 -39.95 14.46
C SER A 961 -9.10 -40.26 14.24
N LYS A 962 -8.25 -39.23 14.08
CA LYS A 962 -6.81 -39.38 13.81
C LYS A 962 -6.00 -39.13 15.11
N PRO A 963 -5.20 -40.10 15.59
CA PRO A 963 -4.52 -39.99 16.89
C PRO A 963 -3.67 -38.73 17.06
N TYR A 964 -2.91 -38.35 16.02
CA TYR A 964 -2.07 -37.15 16.05
C TYR A 964 -2.88 -35.84 16.08
N LYS A 965 -3.96 -35.75 15.29
CA LYS A 965 -4.83 -34.55 15.27
C LYS A 965 -5.60 -34.41 16.58
N ARG A 966 -6.06 -35.53 17.14
CA ARG A 966 -6.66 -35.59 18.48
C ARG A 966 -5.70 -35.10 19.55
N GLN A 967 -4.44 -35.54 19.51
CA GLN A 967 -3.41 -35.12 20.47
C GLN A 967 -3.11 -33.61 20.39
N LEU A 968 -3.03 -33.04 19.18
CA LEU A 968 -2.87 -31.60 18.98
C LEU A 968 -4.10 -30.82 19.47
N TYR A 969 -5.30 -31.34 19.19
CA TYR A 969 -6.54 -30.76 19.66
C TYR A 969 -6.64 -30.78 21.19
N ASP A 970 -6.29 -31.89 21.83
CA ASP A 970 -6.22 -32.02 23.28
C ASP A 970 -5.17 -31.08 23.88
N ALA A 971 -4.01 -30.90 23.23
CA ALA A 971 -3.00 -29.92 23.62
C ALA A 971 -3.52 -28.48 23.50
N SER A 972 -4.31 -28.17 22.47
CA SER A 972 -4.93 -26.85 22.30
C SER A 972 -5.98 -26.55 23.39
N LEU A 973 -6.75 -27.56 23.81
CA LEU A 973 -7.70 -27.45 24.93
C LEU A 973 -6.98 -27.24 26.27
N MET A 974 -5.78 -27.79 26.43
CA MET A 974 -4.91 -27.56 27.60
C MET A 974 -4.31 -26.15 27.60
N SER A 975 -3.91 -25.63 26.43
CA SER A 975 -3.43 -24.25 26.28
C SER A 975 -4.51 -23.22 26.59
N SER A 976 -5.79 -23.51 26.29
CA SER A 976 -6.91 -22.64 26.63
C SER A 976 -7.23 -22.58 28.13
N LYS A 977 -6.77 -23.57 28.92
CA LYS A 977 -6.99 -23.63 30.39
C LYS A 977 -5.94 -22.89 31.20
N TYR A 978 -4.76 -22.63 30.63
CA TYR A 978 -3.68 -21.89 31.28
C TYR A 978 -3.43 -20.62 30.46
N GLY A 979 -4.06 -19.52 30.87
CA GLY A 979 -3.99 -18.23 30.17
C GLY A 979 -2.56 -17.67 30.13
N THR A 980 -1.84 -17.97 29.06
CA THR A 980 -0.64 -17.27 28.60
C THR A 980 -0.89 -16.83 27.17
N VAL A 981 -1.15 -15.53 26.98
CA VAL A 981 -1.36 -14.93 25.66
C VAL A 981 -0.03 -14.33 25.21
N ASP A 982 0.72 -15.11 24.43
CA ASP A 982 1.80 -14.59 23.60
C ASP A 982 1.20 -14.23 22.23
N ASN A 983 1.30 -12.95 21.87
CA ASN A 983 0.95 -12.42 20.56
C ASN A 983 2.00 -12.84 19.52
N TYR A 984 1.76 -13.94 18.82
CA TYR A 984 2.35 -14.19 17.51
C TYR A 984 1.30 -13.99 16.42
N SER A 985 1.42 -12.86 15.71
CA SER A 985 0.99 -12.78 14.32
C SER A 985 1.99 -13.56 13.47
N SER A 986 1.70 -14.84 13.23
CA SER A 986 2.12 -15.52 12.01
C SER A 986 0.89 -15.72 11.13
N SER A 987 0.73 -14.82 10.16
CA SER A 987 0.01 -15.12 8.93
C SER A 987 0.74 -16.27 8.23
N TRP A 988 0.25 -17.50 8.44
CA TRP A 988 0.09 -18.56 7.43
C TRP A 988 -0.77 -19.67 8.07
N VAL A 989 -2.09 -19.50 7.99
CA VAL A 989 -3.02 -20.64 7.87
C VAL A 989 -3.76 -20.43 6.56
N GLU A 990 -3.06 -20.67 5.45
CA GLU A 990 -3.73 -21.20 4.27
C GLU A 990 -3.66 -22.72 4.37
N THR A 991 -4.85 -23.29 4.46
CA THR A 991 -5.14 -24.70 4.27
C THR A 991 -4.65 -25.13 2.88
N ASN A 992 -3.44 -25.70 2.80
CA ASN A 992 -3.04 -26.86 1.99
C ASN A 992 -1.50 -26.91 1.91
N ALA A 993 -0.95 -27.94 2.56
CA ALA A 993 0.48 -28.30 2.74
C ALA A 993 1.32 -28.25 1.43
N PRO A 994 2.69 -28.29 1.42
CA PRO A 994 3.54 -29.02 2.38
C PRO A 994 5.02 -28.54 2.56
N PHE A 995 5.77 -29.27 3.39
CA PHE A 995 7.25 -29.39 3.41
C PHE A 995 8.13 -28.13 3.57
N GLY A 996 8.72 -28.01 4.77
CA GLY A 996 10.19 -27.97 4.86
C GLY A 996 10.83 -26.66 5.34
N LYS A 997 11.05 -26.54 6.66
CA LYS A 997 12.37 -26.78 7.31
C LYS A 997 12.43 -26.09 8.69
N VAL A 998 12.43 -26.91 9.74
CA VAL A 998 13.10 -26.59 11.00
C VAL A 998 14.06 -27.73 11.32
N ASN A 999 15.33 -27.35 11.43
CA ASN A 999 16.47 -27.91 12.15
C ASN A 999 16.69 -29.43 12.24
N GLU A 1000 17.91 -29.80 11.84
CA GLU A 1000 18.68 -31.00 12.10
C GLU A 1000 18.20 -31.89 13.25
N TRP A 1001 17.54 -32.99 12.86
CA TRP A 1001 17.61 -34.25 13.58
C TRP A 1001 18.40 -35.23 12.70
N ARG A 1002 19.46 -35.84 13.25
CA ARG A 1002 20.16 -36.95 12.58
C ARG A 1002 19.21 -38.14 12.51
N ASP A 1003 18.58 -38.30 11.36
CA ASP A 1003 17.75 -39.45 11.01
C ASP A 1003 18.61 -40.49 10.28
N GLU A 1004 18.74 -41.70 10.84
CA GLU A 1004 19.47 -42.83 10.22
C GLU A 1004 18.83 -43.34 8.91
N THR A 1005 17.72 -42.73 8.46
CA THR A 1005 17.07 -43.04 7.17
C THR A 1005 17.61 -42.23 5.98
N LEU A 1006 18.47 -41.23 6.21
CA LEU A 1006 19.23 -40.57 5.13
C LEU A 1006 20.17 -41.58 4.46
N TRP A 1007 20.09 -41.72 3.13
CA TRP A 1007 20.80 -42.75 2.37
C TRP A 1007 22.33 -42.75 2.56
N SER A 1008 22.90 -41.59 2.90
CA SER A 1008 24.32 -41.40 3.23
C SER A 1008 24.68 -41.74 4.68
N ALA A 1009 23.73 -41.76 5.60
CA ALA A 1009 23.90 -42.09 7.02
C ALA A 1009 23.37 -43.50 7.39
N ARG A 1010 22.86 -44.25 6.39
CA ARG A 1010 22.28 -45.58 6.54
C ARG A 1010 23.33 -46.64 6.89
N ASN A 1011 23.12 -47.34 8.00
CA ASN A 1011 23.92 -48.49 8.38
C ASN A 1011 23.56 -49.73 7.53
N LYS A 1012 24.28 -49.95 6.43
CA LYS A 1012 24.07 -51.05 5.45
C LYS A 1012 24.13 -52.46 6.07
N SER A 1013 24.74 -52.61 7.25
CA SER A 1013 24.82 -53.91 7.94
C SER A 1013 23.46 -54.48 8.36
N LYS A 1014 22.44 -53.61 8.54
CA LYS A 1014 21.09 -54.02 8.98
C LYS A 1014 20.10 -54.28 7.83
N ASP A 1015 20.50 -54.10 6.57
CA ASP A 1015 19.58 -54.25 5.43
C ASP A 1015 19.10 -55.68 5.20
N LYS A 1016 19.92 -56.67 5.55
CA LYS A 1016 19.55 -58.09 5.46
C LYS A 1016 18.37 -58.44 6.38
N TYR A 1017 18.25 -57.75 7.52
CA TYR A 1017 17.18 -57.96 8.51
C TYR A 1017 15.80 -57.51 8.02
N TYR A 1018 15.73 -56.55 7.08
CA TYR A 1018 14.48 -55.96 6.61
C TYR A 1018 14.00 -56.50 5.26
N LYS A 1019 14.75 -57.41 4.64
CA LYS A 1019 14.43 -57.99 3.33
C LYS A 1019 13.25 -58.97 3.42
N ASP A 1020 13.16 -59.71 4.53
CA ASP A 1020 12.19 -60.78 4.73
C ASP A 1020 10.99 -60.35 5.60
N LYS A 1021 10.89 -59.07 5.96
CA LYS A 1021 9.78 -58.53 6.76
C LYS A 1021 8.65 -57.96 5.88
N PRO A 1022 7.38 -58.19 6.25
CA PRO A 1022 6.23 -57.65 5.51
C PRO A 1022 6.21 -56.12 5.53
N TYR A 1023 5.90 -55.52 4.37
CA TYR A 1023 5.86 -54.07 4.20
C TYR A 1023 4.74 -53.47 5.07
N TYR A 1024 5.10 -52.57 5.99
CA TYR A 1024 4.18 -51.96 6.96
C TYR A 1024 3.33 -52.95 7.81
N GLY A 1025 3.85 -54.15 8.10
CA GLY A 1025 3.19 -55.10 9.01
C GLY A 1025 1.92 -55.74 8.46
N ILE A 1026 1.60 -55.56 7.17
CA ILE A 1026 0.46 -56.19 6.50
C ILE A 1026 0.90 -57.60 6.05
N LYS A 1027 0.32 -58.65 6.66
CA LYS A 1027 0.61 -60.04 6.30
C LYS A 1027 0.16 -60.31 4.85
N GLY A 1028 1.09 -60.77 4.01
CA GLY A 1028 0.81 -61.20 2.61
C GLY A 1028 1.37 -60.28 1.51
N VAL A 1029 1.89 -59.09 1.84
CA VAL A 1029 2.44 -58.15 0.83
C VAL A 1029 3.97 -58.14 0.90
N GLN A 1030 4.62 -58.67 -0.14
CA GLN A 1030 6.07 -58.62 -0.28
C GLN A 1030 6.54 -57.19 -0.60
N ARG A 1031 7.69 -56.81 -0.04
CA ARG A 1031 8.26 -55.47 -0.19
C ARG A 1031 8.81 -55.28 -1.61
N ILE A 1032 8.09 -54.52 -2.43
CA ILE A 1032 8.50 -54.16 -3.80
C ILE A 1032 9.70 -53.20 -3.74
N SER A 1033 10.65 -53.37 -4.65
CA SER A 1033 11.83 -52.50 -4.74
C SER A 1033 11.42 -51.04 -5.01
N ASN A 1034 12.01 -50.10 -4.27
CA ASN A 1034 11.75 -48.66 -4.39
C ASN A 1034 11.93 -48.11 -5.81
N LYS A 1035 12.69 -48.81 -6.68
CA LYS A 1035 12.84 -48.44 -8.10
C LYS A 1035 11.52 -48.52 -8.87
N TYR A 1036 10.69 -49.52 -8.60
CA TYR A 1036 9.38 -49.66 -9.23
C TYR A 1036 8.36 -48.66 -8.68
N ILE A 1037 8.45 -48.33 -7.38
CA ILE A 1037 7.62 -47.29 -6.77
C ILE A 1037 7.96 -45.92 -7.38
N ALA A 1038 9.25 -45.61 -7.53
CA ALA A 1038 9.70 -44.38 -8.17
C ALA A 1038 9.24 -44.29 -9.63
N ALA A 1039 9.34 -45.37 -10.40
CA ALA A 1039 8.84 -45.43 -11.77
C ALA A 1039 7.31 -45.20 -11.84
N GLY A 1040 6.55 -45.78 -10.91
CA GLY A 1040 5.11 -45.53 -10.79
C GLY A 1040 4.76 -44.09 -10.47
N CYS A 1041 5.51 -43.44 -9.57
CA CYS A 1041 5.33 -42.01 -9.27
C CYS A 1041 5.65 -41.11 -10.48
N VAL A 1042 6.69 -41.43 -11.24
CA VAL A 1042 7.03 -40.69 -12.48
C VAL A 1042 5.91 -40.83 -13.51
N LEU A 1043 5.39 -42.04 -13.70
CA LEU A 1043 4.25 -42.28 -14.59
C LEU A 1043 3.01 -41.50 -14.15
N PHE A 1044 2.71 -41.48 -12.85
CA PHE A 1044 1.58 -40.72 -12.30
C PHE A 1044 1.74 -39.21 -12.50
N MET A 1045 2.96 -38.67 -12.34
CA MET A 1045 3.25 -37.27 -12.63
C MET A 1045 3.07 -36.92 -14.11
N LEU A 1046 3.47 -37.81 -15.03
CA LEU A 1046 3.29 -37.59 -16.46
C LEU A 1046 1.81 -37.60 -16.86
N VAL A 1047 1.01 -38.52 -16.30
CA VAL A 1047 -0.45 -38.54 -16.50
C VAL A 1047 -1.11 -37.28 -15.92
N GLY A 1048 -0.68 -36.84 -14.74
CA GLY A 1048 -1.13 -35.60 -14.13
C GLY A 1048 -0.80 -34.37 -15.00
N ALA A 1049 0.40 -34.30 -15.55
CA ALA A 1049 0.81 -33.22 -16.45
C ALA A 1049 -0.03 -33.19 -17.75
N ALA A 1050 -0.30 -34.36 -18.34
CA ALA A 1050 -1.16 -34.47 -19.51
C ALA A 1050 -2.61 -34.03 -19.19
N PHE A 1051 -3.14 -34.43 -18.03
CA PHE A 1051 -4.46 -34.00 -17.58
C PHE A 1051 -4.52 -32.48 -17.37
N HIS A 1052 -3.54 -31.88 -16.69
CA HIS A 1052 -3.46 -30.43 -16.51
C HIS A 1052 -3.37 -29.69 -17.85
N PHE A 1053 -2.56 -30.19 -18.79
CA PHE A 1053 -2.45 -29.62 -20.12
C PHE A 1053 -3.79 -29.64 -20.87
N THR A 1054 -4.53 -30.76 -20.80
CA THR A 1054 -5.86 -30.86 -21.46
C THR A 1054 -6.91 -29.95 -20.81
N VAL A 1055 -6.90 -29.79 -19.48
CA VAL A 1055 -7.80 -28.87 -18.77
C VAL A 1055 -7.50 -27.42 -19.12
N VAL A 1056 -6.22 -27.02 -19.13
CA VAL A 1056 -5.82 -25.66 -19.51
C VAL A 1056 -6.15 -25.37 -20.96
N LYS A 1057 -5.90 -26.32 -21.88
CA LYS A 1057 -6.27 -26.19 -23.29
C LYS A 1057 -7.78 -26.02 -23.46
N LYS A 1058 -8.59 -26.84 -22.80
CA LYS A 1058 -10.07 -26.78 -22.88
C LYS A 1058 -10.65 -25.51 -22.23
N SER A 1059 -10.03 -25.05 -21.14
CA SER A 1059 -10.34 -23.77 -20.48
C SER A 1059 -10.07 -22.58 -21.42
N SER A 1060 -8.87 -22.56 -22.03
CA SER A 1060 -8.48 -21.53 -22.99
C SER A 1060 -9.40 -21.50 -24.21
N SER A 1061 -9.75 -22.68 -24.77
CA SER A 1061 -10.72 -22.77 -25.86
C SER A 1061 -12.10 -22.22 -25.49
N ARG A 1062 -12.60 -22.52 -24.28
CA ARG A 1062 -13.87 -21.94 -23.80
C ARG A 1062 -13.81 -20.43 -23.60
N ALA A 1063 -12.70 -19.93 -23.06
CA ALA A 1063 -12.50 -18.49 -22.88
C ALA A 1063 -12.48 -17.77 -24.23
N LEU A 1064 -11.79 -18.35 -25.24
CA LEU A 1064 -11.78 -17.84 -26.60
C LEU A 1064 -13.17 -17.86 -27.25
N GLU A 1065 -13.95 -18.92 -27.00
CA GLU A 1065 -15.31 -19.06 -27.53
C GLU A 1065 -16.28 -18.02 -26.93
N VAL A 1066 -16.17 -17.75 -25.63
CA VAL A 1066 -16.90 -16.66 -24.96
C VAL A 1066 -16.48 -15.29 -25.51
N LEU A 1067 -15.17 -15.07 -25.70
CA LEU A 1067 -14.66 -13.82 -26.26
C LEU A 1067 -15.18 -13.59 -27.68
N ASN A 1068 -15.17 -14.63 -28.52
CA ASN A 1068 -15.71 -14.58 -29.87
C ASN A 1068 -17.22 -14.34 -29.89
N GLN A 1069 -17.96 -14.85 -28.90
CA GLN A 1069 -19.39 -14.61 -28.77
C GLN A 1069 -19.68 -13.14 -28.42
N VAL A 1070 -18.93 -12.56 -27.48
CA VAL A 1070 -19.03 -11.15 -27.11
C VAL A 1070 -18.63 -10.23 -28.27
N ASP A 1071 -17.58 -10.59 -29.01
CA ASP A 1071 -17.14 -9.82 -30.18
C ASP A 1071 -18.19 -9.85 -31.31
N LYS A 1072 -18.84 -11.01 -31.50
CA LYS A 1072 -19.96 -11.16 -32.44
C LYS A 1072 -21.17 -10.32 -32.05
N GLU A 1073 -21.52 -10.30 -30.77
CA GLU A 1073 -22.61 -9.46 -30.25
C GLU A 1073 -22.30 -7.96 -30.39
N SER A 1074 -21.06 -7.56 -30.09
CA SER A 1074 -20.58 -6.18 -30.23
C SER A 1074 -20.57 -5.73 -31.69
N THR A 1075 -20.11 -6.59 -32.59
CA THR A 1075 -20.11 -6.34 -34.03
C THR A 1075 -21.54 -6.22 -34.57
N ASN A 1076 -22.46 -7.09 -34.14
CA ASN A 1076 -23.87 -6.99 -34.51
C ASN A 1076 -24.49 -5.68 -34.01
N TRP A 1077 -24.20 -5.29 -32.77
CA TRP A 1077 -24.68 -4.03 -32.20
C TRP A 1077 -24.14 -2.81 -32.96
N TYR A 1078 -22.86 -2.83 -33.34
CA TYR A 1078 -22.24 -1.78 -34.16
C TYR A 1078 -22.87 -1.70 -35.56
N LEU A 1079 -23.07 -2.84 -36.22
CA LEU A 1079 -23.71 -2.90 -37.54
C LEU A 1079 -25.17 -2.42 -37.51
N GLU A 1080 -25.92 -2.80 -36.47
CA GLU A 1080 -27.29 -2.36 -36.23
C GLU A 1080 -27.35 -0.84 -36.02
N THR A 1081 -26.45 -0.30 -35.19
CA THR A 1081 -26.33 1.13 -34.90
C THR A 1081 -25.94 1.91 -36.16
N ARG A 1082 -24.98 1.41 -36.93
CA ARG A 1082 -24.55 2.01 -38.20
C ARG A 1082 -25.66 1.98 -39.25
N ARG A 1083 -26.45 0.90 -39.32
CA ARG A 1083 -27.59 0.80 -40.24
C ARG A 1083 -28.69 1.80 -39.87
N LYS A 1084 -28.98 1.94 -38.58
CA LYS A 1084 -29.90 2.97 -38.05
C LYS A 1084 -29.38 4.39 -38.34
N ALA A 1085 -28.07 4.60 -38.21
CA ALA A 1085 -27.44 5.88 -38.51
C ALA A 1085 -27.44 6.23 -40.01
N MET A 1086 -27.35 5.24 -40.91
CA MET A 1086 -27.48 5.49 -42.35
C MET A 1086 -28.93 5.74 -42.79
N ALA A 1087 -29.91 5.22 -42.04
CA ALA A 1087 -31.34 5.36 -42.37
C ALA A 1087 -31.99 6.65 -41.85
N THR A 1088 -31.29 7.45 -41.04
CA THR A 1088 -31.83 8.67 -40.40
C THR A 1088 -31.02 9.90 -40.79
N SER A 1089 -31.69 11.03 -41.02
CA SER A 1089 -31.01 12.30 -41.31
C SER A 1089 -30.25 12.82 -40.09
N THR A 1090 -29.21 13.62 -40.32
CA THR A 1090 -28.33 14.16 -39.24
C THR A 1090 -29.12 14.96 -38.20
N SER A 1091 -30.21 15.60 -38.60
CA SER A 1091 -31.14 16.34 -37.73
C SER A 1091 -31.94 15.42 -36.80
N GLU A 1092 -32.45 14.29 -37.29
CA GLU A 1092 -33.17 13.31 -36.45
C GLU A 1092 -32.27 12.61 -35.44
N GLN A 1093 -30.99 12.43 -35.75
CA GLN A 1093 -30.02 11.82 -34.84
C GLN A 1093 -29.74 12.72 -33.63
N VAL A 1094 -29.62 14.03 -33.86
CA VAL A 1094 -29.41 15.02 -32.78
C VAL A 1094 -30.65 15.10 -31.89
N GLU A 1095 -31.85 15.05 -32.47
CA GLU A 1095 -33.09 15.09 -31.69
C GLU A 1095 -33.28 13.83 -30.83
N ARG A 1096 -32.97 12.64 -31.36
CA ARG A 1096 -33.01 11.38 -30.59
C ARG A 1096 -31.96 11.33 -29.49
N LEU A 1097 -30.74 11.80 -29.76
CA LEU A 1097 -29.70 11.91 -28.73
C LEU A 1097 -30.11 12.87 -27.61
N SER A 1098 -30.80 13.96 -27.94
CA SER A 1098 -31.34 14.88 -26.91
C SER A 1098 -32.41 14.20 -26.05
N LYS A 1099 -33.31 13.42 -26.66
CA LYS A 1099 -34.34 12.66 -25.94
C LYS A 1099 -33.77 11.53 -25.08
N GLU A 1100 -32.80 10.76 -25.58
CA GLU A 1100 -32.15 9.70 -24.80
C GLU A 1100 -31.37 10.28 -23.61
N TRP A 1101 -30.73 11.44 -23.79
CA TRP A 1101 -30.07 12.18 -22.72
C TRP A 1101 -31.05 12.63 -21.63
N GLU A 1102 -32.22 13.12 -22.02
CA GLU A 1102 -33.29 13.50 -21.08
C GLU A 1102 -33.83 12.30 -20.30
N THR A 1103 -34.04 11.14 -20.95
CA THR A 1103 -34.54 9.94 -20.28
C THR A 1103 -33.53 9.27 -19.36
N ASN A 1104 -32.24 9.23 -19.73
CA ASN A 1104 -31.20 8.60 -18.91
C ASN A 1104 -30.70 9.53 -17.78
N GLY A 1105 -30.85 10.86 -17.95
CA GLY A 1105 -30.55 11.85 -16.92
C GLY A 1105 -31.49 11.78 -15.70
N THR A 1106 -32.69 11.21 -15.84
CA THR A 1106 -33.65 11.04 -14.74
C THR A 1106 -33.47 9.77 -13.92
N ALA A 1107 -32.72 8.77 -14.41
CA ALA A 1107 -32.48 7.52 -13.67
C ALA A 1107 -31.31 7.63 -12.66
N ASN A 1108 -30.54 8.72 -12.70
CA ASN A 1108 -29.39 8.97 -11.83
C ASN A 1108 -29.53 10.25 -10.99
N LYS A 1109 -30.77 10.62 -10.63
CA LYS A 1109 -31.05 11.63 -9.60
C LYS A 1109 -31.65 11.00 -8.36
#